data_AF-A0A5N7B9V8-F1
#
_entry.id   AF-A0A5N7B9V8-F1
#
_cell.length_a   1.000
_cell.length_b   1.000
_cell.length_c   1.000
_cell.angle_alpha   90.00
_cell.angle_beta   90.00
_cell.angle_gamma   90.00
#
_symmetry.space_group_name_H-M   'P 1'
#
loop_
_entity.id
_entity.type
_entity.pdbx_description
1 polymer ?
#
loop_
_entity_poly.entity_id
_entity_poly.type
_entity_poly.pdbx_seq_one_letter_code
_entity_poly.pdbx_strand_id
1 'polypeptide(L)'
;MGSHGEYTFNDAVADVKAGQPLTETTQALLSQLTKEERLSLLDGDVEFWPGLHSILCDRYNRTPFVHGAIPRKQIPGIKFTDGPRGVVMGSSTAFPVPMARGATWDVELERRVGDAIGREAKAQGANYFAGVCVNLPRHPAWGRIQETYGEDPLLLGEFGLALTQGVQKHVMACVKHYALNSMENARFRVDVSVEEAVLHEVYLAHFRRIVEGGVAAVMSSYNSVNGEWAGQNRHVLTDILRGQWGFDGLVMSDFIFGLRDAAASVRNGLDIEAPFRQQRARNLPRALQSGELDWQDVDRACERILRKEIEFTVRTEESQPSLNDVFCDEHRALAREAAARSMVLLKNDAIDGRAILPLQAESLCRVAVVGRLANVANTGDKGSSQVFPPSVVTPLEGIRAALPGAAVLFADSIAEAEQLAPQVDVVICVVGYTHEDEGEYVVPALQENPALRVTLPPVTTAEEQEVFNVFEGNSDPEGNDGIEAGAGGDRTSLRLREEDEKLISAVAARNPRTVVSIITAGAVIMESWREKVPSILISWYSGSEGGHALGDVLLGRMDASGRLPFSIPTSEAHLPFFDRQAAEIYYNRWFGQHMLDKLGVKASFPFGFGLSYTTFAVHNLVAEKIDLESIQVTVQVQNTGGWPGRFIAQAYAVTSIPDFPTRVLLGFAPVDLAVGQSTAMKFLASTRPLQRWKAGRFALRTKEIQLEVGSFAGDADSKIDSFQHQPQTSSTLLSFPTLSANNDSGAAYRVAKEPQYPENLLPENLDAVLKWPILQDSNHNLPQAPHLPSPASNHASPAQPPLDGDELDPGITNAYLDRFFAHVHPKNPVLDEPYIRRLVRRVSLEGPGWDSESCLALLVCANGAITGPLSAPSISTEEMRISQLRWELGLPDFGTRISLEPPQRFPTLPLTDDEVLRAWYFYLSEISLWRLETEIRKDMTTRLSQPHQNSLNDLTDISEIYKQQLCACLQSVPSTVGISDPPSQIPDTDVLRFILQGRSTYVNELITWPYIASAVNCMPLEDTAQVWVGKGLQAHLERLEVNRTGYYHRHHGTWLMIRTSARSACILLAVQRSSLRDLLPAAWKQAVEATVKMLEFWQAEVEGLAALTRFLWHLLSNVG
;
A
#
# COMPACT_ATOMS: atom_id res chain seq x y z
N MET A 1 24.31 31.07 37.38
CA MET A 1 23.08 30.86 38.17
C MET A 1 22.48 32.21 38.47
N GLY A 2 21.54 32.66 37.63
CA GLY A 2 20.74 33.87 37.82
C GLY A 2 19.27 33.49 37.69
N SER A 3 18.44 34.05 38.55
CA SER A 3 17.03 33.70 38.79
C SER A 3 16.11 33.97 37.59
N HIS A 4 16.01 33.03 36.65
CA HIS A 4 14.86 32.99 35.74
C HIS A 4 13.70 32.34 36.48
N GLY A 5 12.56 33.03 36.57
CA GLY A 5 11.33 32.51 37.16
C GLY A 5 10.88 31.22 36.45
N GLU A 6 9.94 30.51 37.07
CA GLU A 6 9.32 29.33 36.47
C GLU A 6 8.62 29.73 35.16
N TYR A 7 9.08 29.19 34.02
CA TYR A 7 8.43 29.38 32.72
C TYR A 7 7.47 28.21 32.48
N THR A 8 6.22 28.52 32.18
CA THR A 8 5.10 27.59 32.08
C THR A 8 4.53 27.55 30.66
N PHE A 9 3.65 26.59 30.39
CA PHE A 9 2.90 26.52 29.15
C PHE A 9 2.09 27.80 28.86
N ASN A 10 1.52 28.42 29.89
CA ASN A 10 0.75 29.66 29.74
C ASN A 10 1.64 30.85 29.37
N ASP A 11 2.86 30.91 29.91
CA ASP A 11 3.85 31.90 29.48
C ASP A 11 4.23 31.69 28.00
N ALA A 12 4.43 30.43 27.60
CA ALA A 12 4.72 30.08 26.22
C ALA A 12 3.59 30.49 25.25
N VAL A 13 2.33 30.24 25.60
CA VAL A 13 1.16 30.69 24.84
C VAL A 13 1.10 32.22 24.78
N ALA A 14 1.35 32.91 25.89
CA ALA A 14 1.36 34.38 25.93
C ALA A 14 2.46 34.99 25.04
N ASP A 15 3.65 34.39 25.03
CA ASP A 15 4.78 34.82 24.22
C ASP A 15 4.49 34.66 22.72
N VAL A 16 3.93 33.51 22.29
CA VAL A 16 3.56 33.30 20.88
C VAL A 16 2.48 34.29 20.45
N LYS A 17 1.50 34.57 21.32
CA LYS A 17 0.49 35.63 21.06
C LYS A 17 1.09 37.02 20.96
N ALA A 18 2.17 37.29 21.70
CA ALA A 18 2.93 38.53 21.62
C ALA A 18 3.87 38.60 20.40
N GLY A 19 3.89 37.56 19.56
CA GLY A 19 4.67 37.50 18.32
C GLY A 19 6.05 36.86 18.46
N GLN A 20 6.36 36.21 19.59
CA GLN A 20 7.61 35.46 19.73
C GLN A 20 7.61 34.21 18.84
N PRO A 21 8.77 33.80 18.29
CA PRO A 21 8.85 32.60 17.46
C PRO A 21 8.47 31.33 18.22
N LEU A 22 7.49 30.59 17.69
CA LEU A 22 6.99 29.34 18.29
C LEU A 22 8.11 28.35 18.63
N THR A 23 9.13 28.23 17.79
CA THR A 23 10.28 27.34 18.02
C THR A 23 11.09 27.75 19.25
N GLU A 24 11.39 29.04 19.42
CA GLU A 24 12.17 29.55 20.55
C GLU A 24 11.40 29.39 21.87
N THR A 25 10.12 29.74 21.86
CA THR A 25 9.21 29.57 22.99
C THR A 25 9.08 28.11 23.42
N THR A 26 8.94 27.19 22.45
CA THR A 26 8.88 25.75 22.72
C THR A 26 10.18 25.25 23.36
N GLN A 27 11.33 25.65 22.82
CA GLN A 27 12.65 25.27 23.36
C GLN A 27 12.87 25.83 24.78
N ALA A 28 12.42 27.05 25.05
CA ALA A 28 12.47 27.64 26.39
C ALA A 28 11.68 26.80 27.40
N LEU A 29 10.46 26.37 27.06
CA LEU A 29 9.65 25.49 27.90
C LEU A 29 10.30 24.11 28.09
N LEU A 30 10.72 23.47 27.00
CA LEU A 30 11.36 22.14 27.02
C LEU A 30 12.64 22.12 27.88
N SER A 31 13.43 23.21 27.84
CA SER A 31 14.67 23.32 28.62
C SER A 31 14.45 23.28 30.13
N GLN A 32 13.24 23.55 30.62
CA GLN A 32 12.88 23.54 32.04
C GLN A 32 12.18 22.24 32.50
N LEU A 33 12.00 21.27 31.59
CA LEU A 33 11.47 19.95 31.94
C LEU A 33 12.59 19.06 32.47
N THR A 34 12.29 18.31 33.55
CA THR A 34 13.19 17.25 34.02
C THR A 34 13.23 16.09 33.04
N LYS A 35 14.20 15.18 33.18
CA LYS A 35 14.30 14.00 32.33
C LYS A 35 13.05 13.11 32.45
N GLU A 36 12.52 12.97 33.66
CA GLU A 36 11.31 12.21 33.95
C GLU A 36 10.08 12.84 33.29
N GLU A 37 9.94 14.17 33.38
CA GLU A 37 8.86 14.92 32.72
C GLU A 37 8.94 14.82 31.19
N ARG A 38 10.15 14.82 30.62
CA ARG A 38 10.33 14.60 29.17
C ARG A 38 9.86 13.21 28.76
N LEU A 39 10.22 12.17 29.52
CA LEU A 39 9.75 10.81 29.23
C LEU A 39 8.23 10.70 29.35
N SER A 40 7.61 11.31 30.36
CA SER A 40 6.15 11.25 30.51
C SER A 40 5.39 11.96 29.41
N LEU A 41 5.98 12.92 28.68
CA LEU A 41 5.34 13.53 27.50
C LEU A 41 5.04 12.52 26.39
N LEU A 42 5.82 11.44 26.29
CA LEU A 42 5.77 10.48 25.19
C LEU A 42 4.71 9.38 25.41
N ASP A 43 4.00 9.38 26.53
CA ASP A 43 3.12 8.31 26.98
C ASP A 43 1.72 8.84 27.36
N GLY A 44 0.74 7.94 27.46
CA GLY A 44 -0.52 8.23 28.15
C GLY A 44 -0.32 8.45 29.65
N ASP A 45 -1.20 9.23 30.30
CA ASP A 45 -1.03 9.59 31.72
C ASP A 45 -1.54 8.51 32.70
N VAL A 46 -2.28 7.52 32.21
CA VAL A 46 -2.89 6.45 33.02
C VAL A 46 -2.03 5.19 32.97
N GLU A 47 -1.89 4.52 34.11
CA GLU A 47 -1.23 3.20 34.19
C GLU A 47 -2.03 2.14 33.42
N PHE A 48 -1.33 1.20 32.79
CA PHE A 48 -1.92 0.24 31.84
C PHE A 48 -3.13 -0.54 32.39
N TRP A 49 -3.01 -1.22 33.54
CA TRP A 49 -4.08 -2.11 34.01
C TRP A 49 -5.35 -1.38 34.45
N PRO A 50 -5.28 -0.29 35.25
CA PRO A 50 -6.46 0.53 35.52
C PRO A 50 -7.08 1.12 34.25
N GLY A 51 -6.25 1.53 33.28
CA GLY A 51 -6.71 2.04 31.99
C GLY A 51 -7.44 0.97 31.17
N LEU A 52 -6.88 -0.23 31.08
CA LEU A 52 -7.47 -1.35 30.36
C LEU A 52 -8.79 -1.81 31.00
N HIS A 53 -8.86 -1.86 32.34
CA HIS A 53 -10.12 -2.08 33.05
C HIS A 53 -11.18 -1.07 32.61
N SER A 54 -10.84 0.22 32.52
CA SER A 54 -11.81 1.25 32.13
C SER A 54 -12.30 1.11 30.68
N ILE A 55 -11.44 0.65 29.77
CA ILE A 55 -11.83 0.35 28.39
C ILE A 55 -12.76 -0.86 28.31
N LEU A 56 -12.45 -1.94 29.04
CA LEU A 56 -13.14 -3.22 28.91
C LEU A 56 -14.41 -3.32 29.77
N CYS A 57 -14.39 -2.76 30.97
CA CYS A 57 -15.43 -2.96 31.97
C CYS A 57 -16.30 -1.70 32.21
N ASP A 58 -15.77 -0.50 31.97
CA ASP A 58 -16.54 0.74 32.11
C ASP A 58 -17.18 1.16 30.77
N ARG A 59 -16.69 2.26 30.18
CA ARG A 59 -17.12 2.80 28.89
C ARG A 59 -15.93 3.40 28.17
N TYR A 60 -15.63 2.89 26.99
CA TYR A 60 -14.57 3.41 26.12
C TYR A 60 -14.75 4.92 25.87
N ASN A 61 -13.65 5.66 26.06
CA ASN A 61 -13.51 7.09 25.77
C ASN A 61 -14.69 7.95 26.27
N ARG A 62 -15.23 7.64 27.45
CA ARG A 62 -16.28 8.43 28.12
C ARG A 62 -15.84 9.87 28.39
N THR A 63 -14.57 10.05 28.75
CA THR A 63 -13.84 11.32 28.91
C THR A 63 -12.58 11.26 28.05
N PRO A 64 -11.88 12.39 27.82
CA PRO A 64 -10.67 12.37 27.01
C PRO A 64 -9.59 11.47 27.62
N PHE A 65 -8.89 10.69 26.81
CA PHE A 65 -7.63 10.07 27.23
C PHE A 65 -6.53 11.14 27.20
N VAL A 66 -5.83 11.34 28.31
CA VAL A 66 -4.81 12.39 28.44
C VAL A 66 -3.43 11.78 28.27
N HIS A 67 -2.58 12.44 27.48
CA HIS A 67 -1.19 12.05 27.23
C HIS A 67 -0.28 13.24 27.46
N GLY A 68 0.75 13.05 28.28
CA GLY A 68 1.79 14.05 28.49
C GLY A 68 1.37 15.30 29.26
N ALA A 69 0.43 15.21 30.22
CA ALA A 69 0.17 16.37 31.08
C ALA A 69 1.31 16.58 32.09
N ILE A 70 1.73 17.83 32.30
CA ILE A 70 2.74 18.19 33.32
C ILE A 70 2.16 19.30 34.20
N PRO A 71 1.52 18.96 35.34
CA PRO A 71 0.87 19.93 36.21
C PRO A 71 1.77 21.06 36.70
N ARG A 72 3.03 20.75 37.07
CA ARG A 72 4.02 21.74 37.53
C ARG A 72 4.27 22.83 36.48
N LYS A 73 4.28 22.46 35.20
CA LYS A 73 4.49 23.36 34.07
C LYS A 73 3.20 23.82 33.40
N GLN A 74 2.05 23.44 33.96
CA GLN A 74 0.72 23.75 33.44
C GLN A 74 0.52 23.27 32.00
N ILE A 75 1.25 22.23 31.58
CA ILE A 75 1.08 21.60 30.27
C ILE A 75 -0.19 20.75 30.35
N PRO A 76 -1.23 21.04 29.54
CA PRO A 76 -2.53 20.39 29.64
C PRO A 76 -2.54 18.96 29.08
N GLY A 77 -1.56 18.61 28.25
CA GLY A 77 -1.47 17.34 27.55
C GLY A 77 -2.40 17.22 26.35
N ILE A 78 -2.20 16.18 25.57
CA ILE A 78 -3.07 15.77 24.46
C ILE A 78 -4.29 15.05 25.03
N LYS A 79 -5.45 15.69 24.93
CA LYS A 79 -6.76 15.22 25.39
C LYS A 79 -7.53 14.63 24.20
N PHE A 80 -7.32 13.34 24.01
CA PHE A 80 -7.79 12.53 22.91
C PHE A 80 -9.29 12.20 22.99
N THR A 81 -9.99 12.31 21.86
CA THR A 81 -11.28 11.68 21.62
C THR A 81 -11.33 11.03 20.24
N ASP A 82 -12.01 9.89 20.15
CA ASP A 82 -12.56 9.34 18.91
C ASP A 82 -13.93 9.99 18.61
N GLY A 83 -14.57 9.79 17.46
CA GLY A 83 -14.15 8.97 16.32
C GLY A 83 -14.88 9.35 15.03
N PRO A 84 -14.77 8.52 13.97
CA PRO A 84 -15.10 8.93 12.61
C PRO A 84 -16.56 9.36 12.33
N ARG A 85 -17.52 8.89 13.13
CA ARG A 85 -18.96 9.25 13.00
C ARG A 85 -19.45 10.27 14.03
N GLY A 86 -18.56 10.89 14.80
CA GLY A 86 -18.88 11.87 15.85
C GLY A 86 -18.02 11.68 17.09
N VAL A 87 -18.16 12.57 18.06
CA VAL A 87 -17.40 12.50 19.31
C VAL A 87 -17.90 11.34 20.17
N VAL A 88 -17.01 10.45 20.62
CA VAL A 88 -17.37 9.26 21.42
C VAL A 88 -17.73 9.62 22.88
N MET A 89 -17.11 10.68 23.39
CA MET A 89 -17.33 11.19 24.75
C MET A 89 -18.78 11.61 25.01
N GLY A 90 -19.16 11.58 26.29
CA GLY A 90 -20.41 12.14 26.78
C GLY A 90 -21.65 11.63 26.03
N SER A 91 -22.46 12.54 25.51
CA SER A 91 -23.65 12.21 24.71
C SER A 91 -23.74 13.07 23.46
N SER A 92 -22.97 12.69 22.45
CA SER A 92 -22.68 13.51 21.27
C SER A 92 -23.53 13.15 20.06
N THR A 93 -23.50 13.98 19.02
CA THR A 93 -24.19 13.70 17.76
C THR A 93 -23.56 12.53 17.02
N ALA A 94 -24.34 11.46 16.82
CA ALA A 94 -23.98 10.40 15.89
C ALA A 94 -24.39 10.81 14.47
N PHE A 95 -23.41 11.25 13.67
CA PHE A 95 -23.61 11.49 12.25
C PHE A 95 -23.70 10.15 11.49
N PRO A 96 -24.17 10.13 10.23
CA PRO A 96 -23.99 8.98 9.36
C PRO A 96 -22.52 8.55 9.33
N VAL A 97 -22.27 7.25 9.23
CA VAL A 97 -20.91 6.73 9.09
C VAL A 97 -20.19 7.37 7.90
N PRO A 98 -18.86 7.59 7.96
CA PRO A 98 -18.09 8.20 6.88
C PRO A 98 -18.38 7.65 5.48
N MET A 99 -18.66 6.35 5.32
CA MET A 99 -18.99 5.80 4.00
C MET A 99 -20.29 6.40 3.44
N ALA A 100 -21.30 6.60 4.29
CA ALA A 100 -22.52 7.28 3.91
C ALA A 100 -22.22 8.75 3.56
N ARG A 101 -21.38 9.44 4.35
CA ARG A 101 -21.00 10.83 4.04
C ARG A 101 -20.23 10.92 2.71
N GLY A 102 -19.37 9.96 2.39
CA GLY A 102 -18.71 9.83 1.10
C GLY A 102 -19.70 9.68 -0.05
N ALA A 103 -20.82 8.98 0.16
CA ALA A 103 -21.89 8.85 -0.82
C ALA A 103 -22.62 10.17 -1.15
N THR A 104 -22.39 11.25 -0.40
CA THR A 104 -22.94 12.58 -0.70
C THR A 104 -22.18 13.30 -1.82
N TRP A 105 -20.90 12.94 -2.03
CA TRP A 105 -19.97 13.63 -2.94
C TRP A 105 -19.94 15.16 -2.71
N ASP A 106 -20.15 15.59 -1.46
CA ASP A 106 -20.20 16.99 -1.03
C ASP A 106 -19.18 17.27 0.09
N VAL A 107 -18.01 17.76 -0.33
CA VAL A 107 -16.92 18.14 0.59
C VAL A 107 -17.27 19.36 1.46
N GLU A 108 -18.26 20.17 1.09
CA GLU A 108 -18.71 21.29 1.94
C GLU A 108 -19.61 20.79 3.06
N LEU A 109 -20.48 19.81 2.76
CA LEU A 109 -21.25 19.12 3.78
C LEU A 109 -20.35 18.40 4.79
N GLU A 110 -19.29 17.72 4.33
CA GLU A 110 -18.32 17.09 5.23
C GLU A 110 -17.58 18.12 6.12
N ARG A 111 -17.25 19.30 5.57
CA ARG A 111 -16.63 20.38 6.35
C ARG A 111 -17.54 20.92 7.44
N ARG A 112 -18.85 21.03 7.18
CA ARG A 112 -19.86 21.39 8.19
C ARG A 112 -19.98 20.32 9.27
N VAL A 113 -19.94 19.04 8.90
CA VAL A 113 -19.91 17.93 9.87
C VAL A 113 -18.65 18.01 10.73
N GLY A 114 -17.48 18.27 10.15
CA GLY A 114 -16.24 18.45 10.89
C GLY A 114 -16.25 19.63 11.85
N ASP A 115 -16.87 20.74 11.46
CA ASP A 115 -17.08 21.91 12.34
C ASP A 115 -17.91 21.55 13.56
N ALA A 116 -19.06 20.87 13.35
CA ALA A 116 -19.91 20.37 14.44
C ALA A 116 -19.16 19.42 15.38
N ILE A 117 -18.44 18.43 14.82
CA ILE A 117 -17.63 17.48 15.61
C ILE A 117 -16.55 18.21 16.42
N GLY A 118 -15.85 19.18 15.81
CA GLY A 118 -14.84 19.97 16.50
C GLY A 118 -15.42 20.78 17.65
N ARG A 119 -16.60 21.40 17.46
CA ARG A 119 -17.34 22.09 18.53
C ARG A 119 -17.68 21.16 19.68
N GLU A 120 -18.27 20.01 19.38
CA GLU A 120 -18.67 19.03 20.41
C GLU A 120 -17.46 18.46 21.16
N ALA A 121 -16.33 18.24 20.48
CA ALA A 121 -15.11 17.74 21.09
C ALA A 121 -14.54 18.74 22.09
N LYS A 122 -14.41 20.01 21.66
CA LYS A 122 -13.89 21.10 22.51
C LYS A 122 -14.80 21.39 23.69
N ALA A 123 -16.12 21.42 23.48
CA ALA A 123 -17.13 21.63 24.53
C ALA A 123 -17.05 20.58 25.66
N GLN A 124 -16.62 19.37 25.31
CA GLN A 124 -16.48 18.23 26.22
C GLN A 124 -15.04 18.04 26.74
N GLY A 125 -14.15 19.01 26.48
CA GLY A 125 -12.82 19.07 27.08
C GLY A 125 -11.70 18.39 26.30
N ALA A 126 -11.95 17.87 25.09
CA ALA A 126 -10.89 17.38 24.21
C ALA A 126 -10.16 18.55 23.50
N ASN A 127 -8.89 18.33 23.17
CA ASN A 127 -8.10 19.20 22.29
C ASN A 127 -7.53 18.44 21.08
N TYR A 128 -7.84 17.15 20.95
CA TYR A 128 -7.36 16.25 19.91
C TYR A 128 -8.44 15.25 19.50
N PHE A 129 -8.74 15.19 18.20
CA PHE A 129 -9.76 14.34 17.61
C PHE A 129 -9.13 13.34 16.62
N ALA A 130 -9.21 12.06 16.94
CA ALA A 130 -8.67 10.97 16.13
C ALA A 130 -9.71 10.27 15.26
N GLY A 131 -10.58 11.03 14.60
CA GLY A 131 -11.63 10.46 13.77
C GLY A 131 -11.44 10.59 12.25
N VAL A 132 -10.32 11.11 11.74
CA VAL A 132 -10.13 11.24 10.28
C VAL A 132 -9.60 9.92 9.70
N CYS A 133 -10.47 8.91 9.64
CA CYS A 133 -10.13 7.60 9.08
C CYS A 133 -10.28 7.61 7.56
N VAL A 134 -9.20 7.27 6.85
CA VAL A 134 -9.11 7.39 5.38
C VAL A 134 -8.44 6.18 4.72
N ASN A 135 -8.31 5.05 5.42
CA ASN A 135 -7.75 3.84 4.83
C ASN A 135 -8.55 3.44 3.58
N LEU A 136 -7.82 3.08 2.53
CA LEU A 136 -8.41 2.62 1.27
C LEU A 136 -9.03 1.23 1.48
N PRO A 137 -10.35 1.05 1.26
CA PRO A 137 -11.03 -0.22 1.43
C PRO A 137 -10.72 -1.14 0.23
N ARG A 138 -9.54 -1.74 0.23
CA ARG A 138 -9.07 -2.62 -0.86
C ARG A 138 -10.05 -3.77 -1.13
N HIS A 139 -10.63 -4.33 -0.07
CA HIS A 139 -11.65 -5.36 -0.18
C HIS A 139 -12.90 -4.91 0.58
N PRO A 140 -14.11 -5.05 0.01
CA PRO A 140 -15.33 -4.56 0.64
C PRO A 140 -15.69 -5.30 1.94
N ALA A 141 -15.12 -6.49 2.18
CA ALA A 141 -15.34 -7.23 3.42
C ALA A 141 -14.61 -6.67 4.65
N TRP A 142 -13.76 -5.65 4.48
CA TRP A 142 -13.04 -5.06 5.61
C TRP A 142 -14.02 -4.56 6.71
N GLY A 143 -13.83 -5.00 7.95
CA GLY A 143 -14.79 -4.75 9.05
C GLY A 143 -15.00 -3.27 9.38
N ARG A 144 -13.96 -2.45 9.26
CA ARG A 144 -14.02 -1.00 9.50
C ARG A 144 -14.26 -0.18 8.24
N ILE A 145 -14.76 -0.80 7.16
CA ILE A 145 -15.13 -0.08 5.93
C ILE A 145 -16.11 1.09 6.18
N GLN A 146 -16.93 1.00 7.23
CA GLN A 146 -17.83 2.09 7.63
C GLN A 146 -17.11 3.39 8.01
N GLU A 147 -15.86 3.32 8.45
CA GLU A 147 -15.10 4.46 8.93
C GLU A 147 -14.39 5.25 7.82
N THR A 148 -14.46 4.81 6.57
CA THR A 148 -13.80 5.47 5.43
C THR A 148 -14.81 5.99 4.40
N TYR A 149 -14.38 6.73 3.37
CA TYR A 149 -15.28 7.46 2.47
C TYR A 149 -15.54 6.80 1.11
N GLY A 150 -14.83 5.73 0.75
CA GLY A 150 -14.99 5.07 -0.54
C GLY A 150 -13.73 4.37 -1.02
N GLU A 151 -13.79 3.81 -2.23
CA GLU A 151 -12.68 3.04 -2.81
C GLU A 151 -11.64 3.89 -3.53
N ASP A 152 -11.89 5.18 -3.78
CA ASP A 152 -11.01 6.03 -4.59
C ASP A 152 -10.08 6.94 -3.76
N PRO A 153 -8.75 6.97 -4.02
CA PRO A 153 -7.81 7.83 -3.29
C PRO A 153 -8.08 9.34 -3.37
N LEU A 154 -8.62 9.85 -4.48
CA LEU A 154 -8.95 11.27 -4.59
C LEU A 154 -10.16 11.59 -3.69
N LEU A 155 -11.19 10.75 -3.72
CA LEU A 155 -12.36 10.90 -2.84
C LEU A 155 -11.95 10.87 -1.36
N LEU A 156 -11.14 9.88 -0.96
CA LEU A 156 -10.61 9.74 0.41
C LEU A 156 -9.82 10.98 0.85
N GLY A 157 -8.96 11.50 -0.02
CA GLY A 157 -8.13 12.67 0.27
C GLY A 157 -8.94 13.95 0.44
N GLU A 158 -9.92 14.20 -0.43
CA GLU A 158 -10.74 15.42 -0.37
C GLU A 158 -11.73 15.41 0.81
N PHE A 159 -12.37 14.28 1.10
CA PHE A 159 -13.26 14.17 2.26
C PHE A 159 -12.49 14.20 3.59
N GLY A 160 -11.39 13.46 3.70
CA GLY A 160 -10.54 13.50 4.89
C GLY A 160 -9.98 14.89 5.16
N LEU A 161 -9.64 15.65 4.11
CA LEU A 161 -9.20 17.03 4.25
C LEU A 161 -10.37 17.96 4.67
N ALA A 162 -11.56 17.78 4.12
CA ALA A 162 -12.73 18.57 4.50
C ALA A 162 -13.07 18.39 5.99
N LEU A 163 -13.09 17.14 6.48
CA LEU A 163 -13.29 16.84 7.90
C LEU A 163 -12.19 17.48 8.76
N THR A 164 -10.93 17.30 8.35
CA THR A 164 -9.75 17.89 9.01
C THR A 164 -9.89 19.41 9.14
N GLN A 165 -10.26 20.10 8.07
CA GLN A 165 -10.41 21.56 8.06
C GLN A 165 -11.54 22.04 8.98
N GLY A 166 -12.66 21.31 9.04
CA GLY A 166 -13.76 21.63 9.95
C GLY A 166 -13.35 21.46 11.41
N VAL A 167 -12.79 20.30 11.75
CA VAL A 167 -12.37 19.97 13.13
C VAL A 167 -11.29 20.90 13.64
N GLN A 168 -10.30 21.24 12.80
CA GLN A 168 -9.14 22.07 13.18
C GLN A 168 -9.42 23.53 13.48
N LYS A 169 -10.66 24.00 13.29
CA LYS A 169 -11.11 25.28 13.85
C LYS A 169 -11.22 25.23 15.37
N HIS A 170 -11.31 24.04 15.96
CA HIS A 170 -11.67 23.84 17.36
C HIS A 170 -10.62 23.02 18.14
N VAL A 171 -10.16 21.92 17.54
CA VAL A 171 -9.23 20.93 18.15
C VAL A 171 -8.27 20.38 17.11
N MET A 172 -7.15 19.79 17.50
CA MET A 172 -6.24 19.09 16.56
C MET A 172 -6.99 17.94 15.89
N ALA A 173 -6.90 17.82 14.56
CA ALA A 173 -7.39 16.65 13.85
C ALA A 173 -6.24 15.66 13.62
N CYS A 174 -6.55 14.37 13.70
CA CYS A 174 -5.62 13.29 13.44
C CYS A 174 -6.13 12.37 12.33
N VAL A 175 -5.31 12.21 11.29
CA VAL A 175 -5.57 11.29 10.16
C VAL A 175 -5.06 9.89 10.47
N LYS A 176 -5.90 8.88 10.21
CA LYS A 176 -5.63 7.48 10.58
C LYS A 176 -6.10 6.48 9.52
N HIS A 177 -5.57 5.26 9.48
CA HIS A 177 -4.40 4.74 10.19
C HIS A 177 -3.26 4.58 9.19
N TYR A 178 -2.15 5.25 9.45
CA TYR A 178 -1.02 5.39 8.55
C TYR A 178 -0.04 4.19 8.72
N ALA A 179 -0.02 3.20 7.83
CA ALA A 179 -0.79 3.04 6.59
C ALA A 179 -1.19 1.56 6.34
N LEU A 180 -2.02 1.33 5.32
CA LEU A 180 -2.42 -0.01 4.82
C LEU A 180 -3.31 -0.85 5.75
N ASN A 181 -3.90 -0.25 6.79
CA ASN A 181 -4.80 -0.92 7.73
C ASN A 181 -6.21 -1.13 7.15
N SER A 182 -6.35 -2.12 6.26
CA SER A 182 -7.62 -2.42 5.57
C SER A 182 -8.08 -3.87 5.78
N MET A 183 -7.74 -4.43 6.94
CA MET A 183 -8.13 -5.76 7.42
C MET A 183 -8.28 -5.69 8.93
N GLU A 184 -9.33 -6.24 9.52
CA GLU A 184 -9.52 -6.20 10.97
C GLU A 184 -8.96 -7.43 11.66
N ASN A 185 -9.32 -8.63 11.21
CA ASN A 185 -9.01 -9.85 11.92
C ASN A 185 -7.49 -10.10 12.02
N ALA A 186 -6.73 -9.76 10.97
CA ALA A 186 -5.29 -9.96 10.95
C ALA A 186 -4.45 -8.76 11.41
N ARG A 187 -5.06 -7.61 11.74
CA ARG A 187 -4.37 -6.29 11.85
C ARG A 187 -3.17 -6.26 12.79
N PHE A 188 -3.19 -7.06 13.85
CA PHE A 188 -2.11 -7.10 14.85
C PHE A 188 -0.95 -8.02 14.50
N ARG A 189 -1.05 -8.81 13.42
CA ARG A 189 -0.04 -9.78 13.02
C ARG A 189 0.40 -9.68 11.56
N VAL A 190 -0.45 -9.13 10.68
CA VAL A 190 -0.21 -9.14 9.25
C VAL A 190 0.93 -8.22 8.84
N ASP A 191 1.81 -8.71 7.98
CA ASP A 191 2.70 -7.89 7.17
C ASP A 191 2.10 -7.61 5.80
N VAL A 192 1.89 -6.33 5.50
CA VAL A 192 1.39 -5.90 4.19
C VAL A 192 2.58 -5.50 3.33
N SER A 193 2.87 -6.33 2.33
CA SER A 193 3.89 -6.05 1.32
C SER A 193 3.31 -5.26 0.15
N VAL A 194 4.06 -4.27 -0.35
CA VAL A 194 3.64 -3.38 -1.43
C VAL A 194 4.85 -2.79 -2.15
N GLU A 195 4.77 -2.71 -3.47
CA GLU A 195 5.78 -2.03 -4.28
C GLU A 195 5.81 -0.52 -3.96
N GLU A 196 7.01 0.05 -3.83
CA GLU A 196 7.21 1.47 -3.50
C GLU A 196 6.37 2.42 -4.37
N ALA A 197 6.33 2.19 -5.70
CA ALA A 197 5.52 3.03 -6.58
C ALA A 197 4.02 2.93 -6.28
N VAL A 198 3.51 1.73 -6.01
CA VAL A 198 2.09 1.51 -5.67
C VAL A 198 1.77 2.10 -4.29
N LEU A 199 2.69 2.00 -3.33
CA LEU A 199 2.54 2.61 -2.01
C LEU A 199 2.30 4.12 -2.15
N HIS A 200 3.15 4.84 -2.90
CA HIS A 200 3.03 6.28 -3.14
C HIS A 200 1.79 6.68 -3.95
N GLU A 201 1.49 5.93 -5.01
CA GLU A 201 0.45 6.30 -5.98
C GLU A 201 -0.98 5.97 -5.53
N VAL A 202 -1.14 4.94 -4.69
CA VAL A 202 -2.47 4.41 -4.32
C VAL A 202 -2.72 4.60 -2.83
N TYR A 203 -1.87 4.00 -2.00
CA TYR A 203 -2.17 3.80 -0.58
C TYR A 203 -1.74 4.97 0.30
N LEU A 204 -0.85 5.82 -0.19
CA LEU A 204 -0.42 7.03 0.51
C LEU A 204 -0.95 8.33 -0.12
N ALA A 205 -1.54 8.27 -1.31
CA ALA A 205 -1.97 9.47 -2.05
C ALA A 205 -2.97 10.33 -1.27
N HIS A 206 -3.95 9.71 -0.60
CA HIS A 206 -4.95 10.39 0.22
C HIS A 206 -4.35 10.95 1.51
N PHE A 207 -3.45 10.22 2.19
CA PHE A 207 -2.71 10.74 3.35
C PHE A 207 -1.86 11.96 2.96
N ARG A 208 -1.13 11.88 1.84
CA ARG A 208 -0.34 13.00 1.32
C ARG A 208 -1.21 14.23 1.09
N ARG A 209 -2.38 14.07 0.49
CA ARG A 209 -3.33 15.17 0.24
C ARG A 209 -3.75 15.88 1.53
N ILE A 210 -3.98 15.12 2.61
CA ILE A 210 -4.42 15.63 3.92
C ILE A 210 -3.24 16.26 4.68
N VAL A 211 -2.06 15.65 4.62
CA VAL A 211 -0.81 16.18 5.20
C VAL A 211 -0.44 17.52 4.57
N GLU A 212 -0.42 17.60 3.24
CA GLU A 212 -0.19 18.87 2.51
C GLU A 212 -1.30 19.91 2.79
N GLY A 213 -2.48 19.44 3.20
CA GLY A 213 -3.59 20.28 3.66
C GLY A 213 -3.46 20.79 5.10
N GLY A 214 -2.39 20.42 5.82
CA GLY A 214 -2.05 20.95 7.15
C GLY A 214 -2.77 20.25 8.30
N VAL A 215 -2.92 18.92 8.24
CA VAL A 215 -3.37 18.13 9.40
C VAL A 215 -2.38 18.24 10.56
N ALA A 216 -2.88 18.29 11.79
CA ALA A 216 -2.08 18.49 12.99
C ALA A 216 -1.36 17.20 13.43
N ALA A 217 -1.98 16.05 13.16
CA ALA A 217 -1.51 14.77 13.64
C ALA A 217 -1.81 13.60 12.68
N VAL A 218 -1.03 12.53 12.82
CA VAL A 218 -1.16 11.25 12.14
C VAL A 218 -1.16 10.14 13.19
N MET A 219 -2.02 9.15 13.04
CA MET A 219 -1.98 7.92 13.85
C MET A 219 -1.39 6.79 13.02
N SER A 220 -0.35 6.11 13.52
CA SER A 220 0.23 4.95 12.84
C SER A 220 -0.73 3.75 12.89
N SER A 221 -0.66 2.83 11.93
CA SER A 221 -1.47 1.60 11.96
C SER A 221 -0.91 0.50 12.87
N TYR A 222 -1.71 -0.56 13.06
CA TYR A 222 -1.30 -1.78 13.78
C TYR A 222 -0.41 -2.72 12.95
N ASN A 223 -0.69 -2.83 11.65
CA ASN A 223 -0.04 -3.81 10.78
C ASN A 223 1.43 -3.47 10.50
N SER A 224 2.18 -4.47 10.03
CA SER A 224 3.49 -4.26 9.42
C SER A 224 3.35 -3.79 7.98
N VAL A 225 4.32 -3.01 7.52
CA VAL A 225 4.45 -2.50 6.14
C VAL A 225 5.83 -2.86 5.63
N ASN A 226 5.90 -3.75 4.64
CA ASN A 226 7.16 -4.25 4.07
C ASN A 226 8.16 -4.74 5.14
N GLY A 227 7.68 -5.55 6.08
CA GLY A 227 8.51 -6.23 7.09
C GLY A 227 8.79 -5.46 8.38
N GLU A 228 8.26 -4.25 8.57
CA GLU A 228 8.38 -3.50 9.82
C GLU A 228 7.04 -2.87 10.29
N TRP A 229 6.78 -2.94 11.60
CA TRP A 229 5.55 -2.45 12.24
C TRP A 229 5.35 -0.95 12.07
N ALA A 230 4.17 -0.51 11.64
CA ALA A 230 3.97 0.88 11.24
C ALA A 230 4.31 1.92 12.32
N GLY A 231 4.04 1.65 13.60
CA GLY A 231 4.41 2.54 14.72
C GLY A 231 5.91 2.65 15.02
N GLN A 232 6.77 1.90 14.33
CA GLN A 232 8.22 2.00 14.43
C GLN A 232 8.92 1.94 13.07
N ASN A 233 8.17 2.07 11.98
CA ASN A 233 8.68 1.95 10.63
C ASN A 233 9.25 3.29 10.15
N ARG A 234 10.59 3.37 10.10
CA ARG A 234 11.32 4.58 9.70
C ARG A 234 10.93 5.08 8.31
N HIS A 235 10.76 4.15 7.36
CA HIS A 235 10.48 4.47 5.96
C HIS A 235 9.18 5.28 5.85
N VAL A 236 8.10 4.83 6.49
CA VAL A 236 6.82 5.55 6.45
C VAL A 236 6.80 6.76 7.38
N LEU A 237 7.24 6.63 8.65
CA LEU A 237 7.08 7.70 9.66
C LEU A 237 8.07 8.85 9.51
N THR A 238 9.29 8.58 9.06
CA THR A 238 10.35 9.60 8.94
C THR A 238 10.68 9.88 7.50
N ASP A 239 11.05 8.88 6.70
CA ASP A 239 11.62 9.15 5.38
C ASP A 239 10.54 9.68 4.41
N ILE A 240 9.35 9.07 4.38
CA ILE A 240 8.21 9.56 3.58
C ILE A 240 7.50 10.72 4.27
N LEU A 241 6.86 10.47 5.43
CA LEU A 241 5.97 11.45 6.06
C LEU A 241 6.67 12.78 6.37
N ARG A 242 7.87 12.73 6.98
CA ARG A 242 8.60 13.94 7.38
C ARG A 242 9.62 14.39 6.33
N GLY A 243 10.37 13.46 5.76
CA GLY A 243 11.44 13.74 4.80
C GLY A 243 10.91 14.19 3.44
N GLN A 244 9.94 13.47 2.88
CA GLN A 244 9.40 13.77 1.55
C GLN A 244 8.23 14.76 1.60
N TRP A 245 7.30 14.61 2.55
CA TRP A 245 6.10 15.47 2.61
C TRP A 245 6.26 16.68 3.52
N GLY A 246 7.33 16.76 4.31
CA GLY A 246 7.59 17.88 5.21
C GLY A 246 6.62 17.95 6.39
N PHE A 247 6.02 16.83 6.81
CA PHE A 247 5.09 16.81 7.93
C PHE A 247 5.77 17.27 9.23
N ASP A 248 5.27 18.35 9.80
CA ASP A 248 5.78 18.94 11.02
C ASP A 248 5.00 18.47 12.27
N GLY A 249 3.81 17.90 12.12
CA GLY A 249 2.89 17.56 13.20
C GLY A 249 3.25 16.34 14.06
N LEU A 250 2.26 15.86 14.81
CA LEU A 250 2.39 14.76 15.78
C LEU A 250 2.15 13.40 15.12
N VAL A 251 2.91 12.40 15.54
CA VAL A 251 2.62 10.98 15.24
C VAL A 251 2.29 10.26 16.54
N MET A 252 1.08 9.72 16.62
CA MET A 252 0.58 8.93 17.76
C MET A 252 0.45 7.46 17.36
N SER A 253 0.71 6.53 18.27
CA SER A 253 0.45 5.11 17.99
C SER A 253 -1.04 4.83 17.97
N ASP A 254 -1.46 3.79 17.26
CA ASP A 254 -2.73 3.16 17.59
C ASP A 254 -2.65 2.54 19.01
N PHE A 255 -3.81 2.25 19.60
CA PHE A 255 -3.92 1.93 21.03
C PHE A 255 -3.35 0.56 21.38
N ILE A 256 -2.57 0.47 22.47
CA ILE A 256 -2.09 -0.78 23.12
C ILE A 256 -1.07 -1.58 22.29
N PHE A 257 -1.41 -1.91 21.04
CA PHE A 257 -0.59 -2.68 20.10
C PHE A 257 -0.07 -1.83 18.94
N GLY A 258 -0.02 -0.50 19.06
CA GLY A 258 0.46 0.36 17.98
C GLY A 258 1.97 0.28 17.69
N LEU A 259 2.77 -0.35 18.57
CA LEU A 259 4.22 -0.55 18.38
C LEU A 259 4.71 -1.88 19.01
N ARG A 260 5.94 -2.30 18.71
CA ARG A 260 6.57 -3.52 19.25
C ARG A 260 7.95 -3.29 19.90
N ASP A 261 8.59 -2.17 19.58
CA ASP A 261 9.91 -1.77 20.04
C ASP A 261 9.88 -0.30 20.48
N ALA A 262 10.07 -0.08 21.78
CA ALA A 262 10.01 1.24 22.38
C ALA A 262 11.11 2.17 21.85
N ALA A 263 12.36 1.71 21.77
CA ALA A 263 13.48 2.55 21.37
C ALA A 263 13.42 2.88 19.87
N ALA A 264 13.11 1.87 19.03
CA ALA A 264 12.94 2.06 17.60
C ALA A 264 11.78 3.02 17.30
N SER A 265 10.67 2.92 18.04
CA SER A 265 9.51 3.81 17.82
C SER A 265 9.87 5.29 17.96
N VAL A 266 10.61 5.68 19.01
CA VAL A 266 11.03 7.08 19.25
C VAL A 266 12.04 7.51 18.19
N ARG A 267 13.06 6.67 17.94
CA ARG A 267 14.12 6.95 16.96
C ARG A 267 13.55 7.16 15.55
N ASN A 268 12.55 6.37 15.18
CA ASN A 268 11.99 6.32 13.84
C ASN A 268 10.80 7.27 13.61
N GLY A 269 10.42 8.07 14.63
CA GLY A 269 9.56 9.24 14.43
C GLY A 269 8.15 9.14 15.01
N LEU A 270 7.84 8.13 15.82
CA LEU A 270 6.63 8.08 16.63
C LEU A 270 6.80 9.00 17.86
N ASP A 271 5.87 9.94 18.06
CA ASP A 271 6.00 10.95 19.13
C ASP A 271 5.28 10.49 20.41
N ILE A 272 4.08 9.90 20.34
CA ILE A 272 3.28 9.47 21.51
C ILE A 272 2.91 7.97 21.42
N GLU A 273 3.15 7.20 22.50
CA GLU A 273 2.52 5.89 22.73
C GLU A 273 1.17 6.09 23.41
N ALA A 274 0.11 5.51 22.83
CA ALA A 274 -1.26 5.63 23.30
C ALA A 274 -1.87 4.25 23.68
N PRO A 275 -2.83 4.20 24.61
CA PRO A 275 -3.33 5.32 25.42
C PRO A 275 -2.74 5.39 26.84
N PHE A 276 -1.86 4.45 27.20
CA PHE A 276 -1.42 4.22 28.58
C PHE A 276 0.09 4.24 28.71
N ARG A 277 0.57 4.32 29.96
CA ARG A 277 1.96 4.03 30.30
C ARG A 277 2.23 2.54 30.11
N GLN A 278 2.88 2.19 29.00
CA GLN A 278 3.05 0.81 28.58
C GLN A 278 4.49 0.50 28.18
N GLN A 279 4.79 0.33 26.90
CA GLN A 279 6.07 -0.24 26.45
C GLN A 279 7.21 0.77 26.64
N ARG A 280 6.99 2.04 26.32
CA ARG A 280 8.00 3.10 26.43
C ARG A 280 8.34 3.42 27.88
N ALA A 281 7.32 3.64 28.72
CA ALA A 281 7.51 3.88 30.15
C ALA A 281 8.38 2.79 30.82
N ARG A 282 8.26 1.53 30.38
CA ARG A 282 9.03 0.39 30.89
C ARG A 282 10.46 0.30 30.32
N ASN A 283 10.62 0.57 29.02
CA ASN A 283 11.82 0.20 28.29
C ASN A 283 12.77 1.38 28.01
N LEU A 284 12.26 2.60 27.84
CA LEU A 284 13.08 3.77 27.49
C LEU A 284 14.15 4.12 28.53
N PRO A 285 13.90 4.06 29.87
CA PRO A 285 14.94 4.38 30.84
C PRO A 285 16.20 3.50 30.68
N ARG A 286 16.01 2.21 30.41
CA ARG A 286 17.10 1.26 30.16
C ARG A 286 17.78 1.51 28.81
N ALA A 287 17.00 1.77 27.76
CA ALA A 287 17.54 2.08 26.44
C ALA A 287 18.44 3.33 26.48
N LEU A 288 18.02 4.36 27.20
CA LEU A 288 18.80 5.60 27.39
C LEU A 288 20.04 5.39 28.26
N GLN A 289 19.95 4.57 29.32
CA GLN A 289 21.10 4.28 30.18
C GLN A 289 22.17 3.46 29.46
N SER A 290 21.74 2.54 28.58
CA SER A 290 22.65 1.66 27.82
C SER A 290 23.21 2.29 26.54
N GLY A 291 22.67 3.44 26.10
CA GLY A 291 23.04 4.10 24.86
C GLY A 291 22.38 3.52 23.61
N GLU A 292 21.37 2.67 23.78
CA GLU A 292 20.52 2.17 22.68
C GLU A 292 19.65 3.31 22.10
N LEU A 293 19.22 4.25 22.93
CA LEU A 293 18.48 5.44 22.51
C LEU A 293 19.22 6.70 22.98
N ASP A 294 19.23 7.74 22.16
CA ASP A 294 19.80 9.03 22.51
C ASP A 294 18.74 10.00 23.06
N TRP A 295 19.12 10.82 24.04
CA TRP A 295 18.25 11.87 24.59
C TRP A 295 17.78 12.88 23.51
N GLN A 296 18.55 13.04 22.43
CA GLN A 296 18.15 13.89 21.30
C GLN A 296 16.91 13.36 20.57
N ASP A 297 16.69 12.04 20.56
CA ASP A 297 15.50 11.45 19.97
C ASP A 297 14.26 11.74 20.82
N VAL A 298 14.41 11.66 22.15
CA VAL A 298 13.35 12.02 23.12
C VAL A 298 13.03 13.51 23.04
N ASP A 299 14.06 14.37 23.08
CA ASP A 299 13.89 15.83 23.04
C ASP A 299 13.18 16.28 21.75
N ARG A 300 13.47 15.63 20.61
CA ARG A 300 12.80 15.89 19.34
C ARG A 300 11.30 15.53 19.38
N ALA A 301 10.93 14.42 20.02
CA ALA A 301 9.53 14.05 20.21
C ALA A 301 8.82 15.04 21.14
N CYS A 302 9.44 15.39 22.28
CA CYS A 302 8.91 16.39 23.22
C CYS A 302 8.69 17.74 22.54
N GLU A 303 9.66 18.21 21.73
CA GLU A 303 9.54 19.47 21.01
C GLU A 303 8.32 19.48 20.09
N ARG A 304 8.06 18.41 19.34
CA ARG A 304 6.89 18.32 18.46
C ARG A 304 5.57 18.40 19.22
N ILE A 305 5.47 17.66 20.34
CA ILE A 305 4.29 17.62 21.21
C ILE A 305 4.00 19.03 21.75
N LEU A 306 4.97 19.63 22.43
CA LEU A 306 4.81 20.95 23.03
C LEU A 306 4.53 22.03 21.98
N ARG A 307 5.26 22.00 20.86
CA ARG A 307 5.09 22.97 19.77
C ARG A 307 3.67 22.94 19.22
N LYS A 308 3.13 21.75 18.95
CA LYS A 308 1.79 21.63 18.35
C LYS A 308 0.69 21.93 19.37
N GLU A 309 0.87 21.59 20.66
CA GLU A 309 -0.04 22.01 21.73
C GLU A 309 -0.11 23.54 21.87
N ILE A 310 1.04 24.22 21.89
CA ILE A 310 1.10 25.69 21.95
C ILE A 310 0.44 26.30 20.71
N GLU A 311 0.81 25.84 19.52
CA GLU A 311 0.25 26.31 18.24
C GLU A 311 -1.27 26.22 18.23
N PHE A 312 -1.84 25.06 18.57
CA PHE A 312 -3.29 24.87 18.54
C PHE A 312 -4.02 25.58 19.68
N THR A 313 -3.38 25.76 20.83
CA THR A 313 -3.96 26.57 21.92
C THR A 313 -4.13 28.02 21.48
N VAL A 314 -3.12 28.60 20.81
CA VAL A 314 -3.21 29.96 20.24
C VAL A 314 -4.21 30.00 19.09
N ARG A 315 -4.13 29.06 18.15
CA ARG A 315 -4.98 29.02 16.95
C ARG A 315 -6.47 28.88 17.25
N THR A 316 -6.83 28.17 18.33
CA THR A 316 -8.22 27.85 18.66
C THR A 316 -8.75 28.66 19.85
N GLU A 317 -8.04 29.72 20.29
CA GLU A 317 -8.42 30.52 21.45
C GLU A 317 -9.81 31.15 21.33
N GLU A 318 -10.18 31.64 20.14
CA GLU A 318 -11.49 32.25 19.88
C GLU A 318 -12.63 31.21 19.85
N SER A 319 -12.29 29.92 19.77
CA SER A 319 -13.28 28.85 19.79
C SER A 319 -13.60 28.42 21.23
N GLN A 320 -14.74 28.91 21.72
CA GLN A 320 -15.23 28.65 23.08
C GLN A 320 -16.63 28.00 23.07
N PRO A 321 -16.81 26.81 22.44
CA PRO A 321 -18.08 26.11 22.46
C PRO A 321 -18.41 25.62 23.88
N SER A 322 -19.70 25.44 24.14
CA SER A 322 -20.26 25.02 25.42
C SER A 322 -20.99 23.68 25.29
N LEU A 323 -21.37 23.08 26.42
CA LEU A 323 -22.17 21.85 26.39
C LEU A 323 -23.54 22.02 25.71
N ASN A 324 -24.05 23.25 25.51
CA ASN A 324 -25.27 23.51 24.76
C ASN A 324 -25.09 23.30 23.24
N ASP A 325 -23.85 23.26 22.75
CA ASP A 325 -23.53 22.98 21.35
C ASP A 325 -23.54 21.47 21.07
N VAL A 326 -23.55 20.62 22.10
CA VAL A 326 -23.55 19.15 21.95
C VAL A 326 -24.96 18.65 21.69
N PHE A 327 -25.14 17.86 20.62
CA PHE A 327 -26.44 17.30 20.22
C PHE A 327 -27.55 18.36 20.08
N CYS A 328 -27.16 19.59 19.70
CA CYS A 328 -28.10 20.68 19.51
C CYS A 328 -28.97 20.48 18.26
N ASP A 329 -30.07 21.22 18.14
CA ASP A 329 -30.99 21.10 17.00
C ASP A 329 -30.31 21.36 15.65
N GLU A 330 -29.30 22.22 15.61
CA GLU A 330 -28.49 22.46 14.41
C GLU A 330 -27.72 21.20 13.98
N HIS A 331 -27.03 20.53 14.91
CA HIS A 331 -26.26 19.32 14.63
C HIS A 331 -27.17 18.15 14.27
N ARG A 332 -28.34 18.04 14.91
CA ARG A 332 -29.37 17.05 14.56
C ARG A 332 -29.91 17.29 13.15
N ALA A 333 -30.23 18.54 12.80
CA ALA A 333 -30.67 18.89 11.45
C ALA A 333 -29.58 18.58 10.41
N LEU A 334 -28.31 18.84 10.72
CA LEU A 334 -27.17 18.49 9.88
C LEU A 334 -27.01 16.97 9.73
N ALA A 335 -27.19 16.20 10.80
CA ALA A 335 -27.15 14.73 10.75
C ALA A 335 -28.25 14.16 9.85
N ARG A 336 -29.47 14.73 9.91
CA ARG A 336 -30.59 14.39 9.02
C ARG A 336 -30.31 14.75 7.56
N GLU A 337 -29.75 15.94 7.32
CA GLU A 337 -29.35 16.38 5.96
C GLU A 337 -28.30 15.44 5.37
N ALA A 338 -27.24 15.13 6.14
CA ALA A 338 -26.19 14.20 5.72
C ALA A 338 -26.74 12.80 5.44
N ALA A 339 -27.61 12.29 6.32
CA ALA A 339 -28.27 11.00 6.13
C ALA A 339 -29.10 10.99 4.85
N ALA A 340 -29.97 11.97 4.63
CA ALA A 340 -30.86 12.01 3.47
C ALA A 340 -30.07 12.14 2.15
N ARG A 341 -29.05 13.01 2.11
CA ARG A 341 -28.20 13.20 0.93
C ARG A 341 -27.29 11.99 0.64
N SER A 342 -27.02 11.15 1.63
CA SER A 342 -26.21 9.95 1.44
C SER A 342 -26.98 8.80 0.79
N MET A 343 -28.30 8.72 0.94
CA MET A 343 -29.05 7.53 0.52
C MET A 343 -28.99 7.31 -0.98
N VAL A 344 -28.64 6.08 -1.38
CA VAL A 344 -28.42 5.72 -2.79
C VAL A 344 -29.57 4.85 -3.27
N LEU A 345 -30.35 5.37 -4.21
CA LEU A 345 -31.37 4.60 -4.91
C LEU A 345 -30.70 3.79 -6.03
N LEU A 346 -30.68 2.47 -5.90
CA LEU A 346 -30.05 1.58 -6.88
C LEU A 346 -31.01 1.13 -7.98
N LYS A 347 -32.29 0.96 -7.62
CA LYS A 347 -33.32 0.44 -8.52
C LYS A 347 -34.67 1.07 -8.18
N ASN A 348 -35.48 1.39 -9.19
CA ASN A 348 -36.81 1.95 -9.02
C ASN A 348 -37.70 1.72 -10.26
N ASP A 349 -38.08 0.47 -10.47
CA ASP A 349 -38.90 0.04 -11.60
C ASP A 349 -40.34 0.56 -11.47
N ALA A 350 -41.00 0.73 -12.62
CA ALA A 350 -42.40 1.11 -12.68
C ALA A 350 -43.32 -0.09 -12.43
N ILE A 351 -44.29 0.08 -11.52
CA ILE A 351 -45.42 -0.82 -11.31
C ILE A 351 -46.68 -0.09 -11.77
N ASP A 352 -47.47 -0.71 -12.64
CA ASP A 352 -48.66 -0.11 -13.27
C ASP A 352 -48.35 1.22 -13.99
N GLY A 353 -47.17 1.31 -14.62
CA GLY A 353 -46.74 2.49 -15.39
C GLY A 353 -46.19 3.64 -14.54
N ARG A 354 -45.99 3.46 -13.23
CA ARG A 354 -45.43 4.49 -12.33
C ARG A 354 -44.32 3.90 -11.46
N ALA A 355 -43.20 4.62 -11.33
CA ALA A 355 -42.15 4.28 -10.36
C ALA A 355 -42.72 4.25 -8.93
N ILE A 356 -42.20 3.36 -8.08
CA ILE A 356 -42.69 3.22 -6.70
C ILE A 356 -42.26 4.39 -5.84
N LEU A 357 -40.98 4.75 -5.89
CA LEU A 357 -40.46 5.90 -5.19
C LEU A 357 -40.45 7.14 -6.11
N PRO A 358 -40.75 8.34 -5.60
CA PRO A 358 -41.17 8.61 -4.22
C PRO A 358 -42.61 8.18 -3.94
N LEU A 359 -42.84 7.64 -2.73
CA LEU A 359 -44.16 7.27 -2.22
C LEU A 359 -45.08 8.50 -2.13
N GLN A 360 -46.36 8.28 -2.43
CA GLN A 360 -47.37 9.35 -2.46
C GLN A 360 -48.21 9.27 -1.20
N ALA A 361 -47.84 10.06 -0.18
CA ALA A 361 -48.39 9.99 1.17
C ALA A 361 -49.93 10.02 1.19
N GLU A 362 -50.54 10.87 0.37
CA GLU A 362 -52.00 11.08 0.34
C GLU A 362 -52.77 9.88 -0.25
N SER A 363 -52.09 9.00 -0.97
CA SER A 363 -52.67 7.79 -1.56
C SER A 363 -52.51 6.54 -0.69
N LEU A 364 -51.70 6.60 0.36
CA LEU A 364 -51.40 5.46 1.23
C LEU A 364 -52.38 5.42 2.40
N CYS A 365 -53.00 4.26 2.59
CA CYS A 365 -53.87 3.97 3.74
C CYS A 365 -53.17 3.04 4.73
N ARG A 366 -52.42 2.04 4.25
CA ARG A 366 -51.73 1.02 5.07
C ARG A 366 -50.34 0.74 4.50
N VAL A 367 -49.32 0.85 5.33
CA VAL A 367 -47.92 0.59 4.98
C VAL A 367 -47.37 -0.48 5.91
N ALA A 368 -46.70 -1.50 5.37
CA ALA A 368 -45.95 -2.45 6.19
C ALA A 368 -44.48 -2.03 6.23
N VAL A 369 -43.91 -1.92 7.42
CA VAL A 369 -42.47 -1.81 7.63
C VAL A 369 -42.01 -3.11 8.27
N VAL A 370 -41.19 -3.87 7.57
CA VAL A 370 -40.86 -5.25 7.95
C VAL A 370 -39.36 -5.48 8.05
N GLY A 371 -38.98 -6.47 8.85
CA GLY A 371 -37.60 -6.93 8.98
C GLY A 371 -36.95 -6.58 10.30
N ARG A 372 -35.95 -7.37 10.68
CA ARG A 372 -35.27 -7.32 11.99
C ARG A 372 -34.74 -5.94 12.33
N LEU A 373 -34.29 -5.17 11.34
CA LEU A 373 -33.66 -3.86 11.54
C LEU A 373 -34.64 -2.68 11.51
N ALA A 374 -35.93 -2.91 11.20
CA ALA A 374 -36.88 -1.82 11.04
C ALA A 374 -37.13 -1.00 12.32
N ASN A 375 -37.01 -1.60 13.51
CA ASN A 375 -37.18 -0.90 14.79
C ASN A 375 -35.93 -0.99 15.69
N VAL A 376 -34.74 -1.01 15.09
CA VAL A 376 -33.46 -1.08 15.81
C VAL A 376 -32.68 0.22 15.62
N ALA A 377 -32.12 0.74 16.70
CA ALA A 377 -31.20 1.88 16.69
C ALA A 377 -29.81 1.46 16.17
N ASN A 378 -29.75 1.09 14.89
CA ASN A 378 -28.54 0.55 14.25
C ASN A 378 -27.66 1.68 13.70
N THR A 379 -26.68 2.12 14.49
CA THR A 379 -25.75 3.20 14.10
C THR A 379 -24.42 2.68 13.55
N GLY A 380 -24.23 1.36 13.44
CA GLY A 380 -23.00 0.72 12.94
C GLY A 380 -22.19 0.04 14.04
N ASP A 381 -20.87 0.08 13.92
CA ASP A 381 -19.86 -0.52 14.81
C ASP A 381 -20.09 -0.25 16.31
N LYS A 382 -19.54 -1.09 17.17
CA LYS A 382 -19.47 -0.89 18.64
C LYS A 382 -18.03 -0.78 19.17
N GLY A 383 -17.04 -0.72 18.28
CA GLY A 383 -15.65 -0.43 18.61
C GLY A 383 -15.38 1.06 18.87
N SER A 384 -14.15 1.49 18.56
CA SER A 384 -13.63 2.83 18.84
C SER A 384 -14.48 3.94 18.22
N SER A 385 -15.24 3.66 17.15
CA SER A 385 -16.09 4.64 16.50
C SER A 385 -17.46 4.85 17.15
N GLN A 386 -17.82 4.10 18.21
CA GLN A 386 -19.17 4.13 18.80
C GLN A 386 -19.51 5.47 19.46
N VAL A 387 -20.46 6.21 18.86
CA VAL A 387 -21.01 7.44 19.44
C VAL A 387 -22.28 7.12 20.23
N PHE A 388 -22.48 7.82 21.34
CA PHE A 388 -23.58 7.58 22.28
C PHE A 388 -24.58 8.77 22.29
N PRO A 389 -25.41 8.94 21.25
CA PRO A 389 -26.35 10.05 21.21
C PRO A 389 -27.46 9.91 22.26
N PRO A 390 -28.02 11.02 22.78
CA PRO A 390 -29.17 10.98 23.70
C PRO A 390 -30.40 10.23 23.15
N SER A 391 -30.57 10.21 21.83
CA SER A 391 -31.63 9.45 21.16
C SER A 391 -31.23 9.08 19.73
N VAL A 392 -31.85 8.01 19.21
CA VAL A 392 -31.75 7.57 17.81
C VAL A 392 -33.15 7.31 17.29
N VAL A 393 -33.46 7.84 16.12
CA VAL A 393 -34.75 7.62 15.44
C VAL A 393 -34.62 6.41 14.53
N THR A 394 -35.33 5.34 14.86
CA THR A 394 -35.35 4.09 14.07
C THR A 394 -36.06 4.28 12.72
N PRO A 395 -35.83 3.40 11.73
CA PRO A 395 -36.56 3.43 10.46
C PRO A 395 -38.09 3.44 10.64
N LEU A 396 -38.63 2.61 11.54
CA LEU A 396 -40.06 2.53 11.83
C LEU A 396 -40.60 3.84 12.40
N GLU A 397 -39.93 4.43 13.38
CA GLU A 397 -40.32 5.71 13.97
C GLU A 397 -40.30 6.85 12.95
N GLY A 398 -39.24 6.90 12.12
CA GLY A 398 -39.11 7.87 11.05
C GLY A 398 -40.21 7.76 10.00
N ILE A 399 -40.54 6.55 9.56
CA ILE A 399 -41.63 6.30 8.60
C ILE A 399 -42.99 6.64 9.22
N ARG A 400 -43.23 6.30 10.49
CA ARG A 400 -44.44 6.71 11.22
C ARG A 400 -44.58 8.22 11.30
N ALA A 401 -43.51 8.93 11.65
CA ALA A 401 -43.49 10.39 11.69
C ALA A 401 -43.71 11.01 10.30
N ALA A 402 -43.22 10.36 9.25
CA ALA A 402 -43.36 10.82 7.88
C ALA A 402 -44.78 10.60 7.31
N LEU A 403 -45.51 9.58 7.78
CA LEU A 403 -46.83 9.15 7.29
C LEU A 403 -47.92 9.22 8.38
N PRO A 404 -48.25 10.40 8.93
CA PRO A 404 -49.25 10.52 10.01
C PRO A 404 -50.69 10.16 9.56
N GLY A 405 -50.96 10.16 8.25
CA GLY A 405 -52.27 9.85 7.67
C GLY A 405 -52.49 8.37 7.30
N ALA A 406 -51.46 7.52 7.40
CA ALA A 406 -51.53 6.11 7.03
C ALA A 406 -51.30 5.20 8.26
N ALA A 407 -51.90 4.01 8.27
CA ALA A 407 -51.62 3.00 9.27
C ALA A 407 -50.27 2.31 8.95
N VAL A 408 -49.23 2.64 9.71
CA VAL A 408 -47.89 2.01 9.59
C VAL A 408 -47.80 0.81 10.52
N LEU A 409 -47.86 -0.37 9.91
CA LEU A 409 -47.85 -1.69 10.56
C LEU A 409 -46.43 -2.25 10.57
N PHE A 410 -46.06 -2.95 11.64
CA PHE A 410 -44.72 -3.50 11.83
C PHE A 410 -44.78 -5.02 11.96
N ALA A 411 -43.81 -5.72 11.36
CA ALA A 411 -43.59 -7.15 11.54
C ALA A 411 -42.08 -7.44 11.50
N ASP A 412 -41.56 -8.14 12.51
CA ASP A 412 -40.13 -8.52 12.58
C ASP A 412 -39.87 -9.95 12.08
N SER A 413 -40.89 -10.82 12.10
CA SER A 413 -40.79 -12.19 11.59
C SER A 413 -41.23 -12.34 10.14
N ILE A 414 -40.61 -13.29 9.43
CA ILE A 414 -40.94 -13.61 8.03
C ILE A 414 -42.42 -14.01 7.89
N ALA A 415 -42.94 -14.82 8.82
CA ALA A 415 -44.31 -15.32 8.75
C ALA A 415 -45.35 -14.20 8.89
N GLU A 416 -45.15 -13.28 9.83
CA GLU A 416 -46.02 -12.12 10.01
C GLU A 416 -45.91 -11.15 8.83
N ALA A 417 -44.69 -10.89 8.35
CA ALA A 417 -44.45 -10.03 7.20
C ALA A 417 -45.12 -10.57 5.93
N GLU A 418 -45.03 -11.88 5.67
CA GLU A 418 -45.68 -12.53 4.53
C GLU A 418 -47.21 -12.45 4.61
N GLN A 419 -47.79 -12.63 5.81
CA GLN A 419 -49.23 -12.50 6.03
C GLN A 419 -49.72 -11.06 5.88
N LEU A 420 -48.90 -10.09 6.27
CA LEU A 420 -49.22 -8.66 6.22
C LEU A 420 -49.09 -8.09 4.80
N ALA A 421 -48.12 -8.55 4.02
CA ALA A 421 -47.78 -8.03 2.70
C ALA A 421 -48.98 -7.83 1.73
N PRO A 422 -49.93 -8.78 1.57
CA PRO A 422 -51.06 -8.60 0.65
C PRO A 422 -52.16 -7.65 1.18
N GLN A 423 -52.05 -7.17 2.42
CA GLN A 423 -53.05 -6.33 3.10
C GLN A 423 -52.67 -4.85 3.20
N VAL A 424 -51.57 -4.45 2.55
CA VAL A 424 -51.00 -3.10 2.59
C VAL A 424 -50.76 -2.56 1.19
N ASP A 425 -50.67 -1.24 1.06
CA ASP A 425 -50.46 -0.58 -0.23
C ASP A 425 -49.00 -0.71 -0.71
N VAL A 426 -48.07 -0.76 0.24
CA VAL A 426 -46.62 -0.89 0.00
C VAL A 426 -45.95 -1.58 1.19
N VAL A 427 -44.93 -2.39 0.88
CA VAL A 427 -44.03 -3.01 1.88
C VAL A 427 -42.67 -2.32 1.82
N ILE A 428 -42.16 -1.87 2.97
CA ILE A 428 -40.81 -1.36 3.16
C ILE A 428 -40.04 -2.39 3.98
N CYS A 429 -39.16 -3.13 3.31
CA CYS A 429 -38.36 -4.20 3.91
C CYS A 429 -36.99 -3.66 4.33
N VAL A 430 -36.74 -3.57 5.64
CA VAL A 430 -35.49 -3.06 6.21
C VAL A 430 -34.59 -4.23 6.62
N VAL A 431 -33.49 -4.40 5.89
CA VAL A 431 -32.56 -5.53 5.97
C VAL A 431 -31.12 -5.04 6.02
N GLY A 432 -30.17 -5.92 6.31
CA GLY A 432 -28.75 -5.56 6.27
C GLY A 432 -27.95 -6.05 7.46
N TYR A 433 -26.87 -5.33 7.75
CA TYR A 433 -25.85 -5.72 8.70
C TYR A 433 -25.94 -4.94 10.01
N THR A 434 -25.35 -5.49 11.07
CA THR A 434 -25.09 -4.83 12.35
C THR A 434 -23.60 -4.87 12.68
N HIS A 435 -23.20 -4.30 13.82
CA HIS A 435 -21.86 -4.44 14.39
C HIS A 435 -21.38 -5.91 14.53
N GLU A 436 -22.29 -6.89 14.55
CA GLU A 436 -21.92 -8.32 14.60
C GLU A 436 -21.40 -8.82 13.26
N ASP A 437 -21.86 -8.23 12.16
CA ASP A 437 -21.51 -8.64 10.80
C ASP A 437 -20.26 -7.91 10.31
N GLU A 438 -20.14 -6.61 10.63
CA GLU A 438 -19.03 -5.75 10.27
C GLU A 438 -18.73 -4.73 11.38
N GLY A 439 -17.46 -4.60 11.76
CA GLY A 439 -17.03 -3.67 12.81
C GLY A 439 -15.58 -3.90 13.21
N GLU A 440 -15.15 -3.23 14.27
CA GLU A 440 -13.83 -3.43 14.83
C GLU A 440 -13.68 -4.81 15.48
N TYR A 441 -12.49 -5.43 15.39
CA TYR A 441 -12.16 -6.71 16.02
C TYR A 441 -10.98 -6.56 16.99
N VAL A 442 -11.24 -6.59 18.30
CA VAL A 442 -10.19 -6.38 19.34
C VAL A 442 -9.87 -7.67 20.10
N VAL A 443 -10.87 -8.43 20.52
CA VAL A 443 -10.71 -9.65 21.32
C VAL A 443 -11.15 -10.85 20.47
N PRO A 444 -10.34 -11.92 20.31
CA PRO A 444 -9.22 -12.32 21.16
C PRO A 444 -7.87 -12.20 20.43
N ALA A 445 -7.43 -10.97 20.12
CA ALA A 445 -6.14 -10.73 19.46
C ALA A 445 -4.95 -11.43 20.15
N LEU A 446 -4.99 -11.58 21.48
CA LEU A 446 -3.98 -12.31 22.25
C LEU A 446 -4.03 -13.83 22.08
N GLN A 447 -5.22 -14.43 21.93
CA GLN A 447 -5.35 -15.87 21.64
C GLN A 447 -4.84 -16.17 20.23
N GLU A 448 -5.13 -15.29 19.28
CA GLU A 448 -4.71 -15.43 17.88
C GLU A 448 -3.22 -15.13 17.68
N ASN A 449 -2.63 -14.27 18.51
CA ASN A 449 -1.20 -13.95 18.48
C ASN A 449 -0.59 -13.87 19.89
N PRO A 450 -0.16 -15.02 20.46
CA PRO A 450 0.42 -15.07 21.81
C PRO A 450 1.67 -14.20 21.99
N ALA A 451 2.37 -13.84 20.91
CA ALA A 451 3.55 -12.98 20.98
C ALA A 451 3.23 -11.56 21.49
N LEU A 452 1.99 -11.09 21.34
CA LEU A 452 1.54 -9.80 21.85
C LEU A 452 1.55 -9.73 23.38
N ARG A 453 1.48 -10.86 24.09
CA ARG A 453 1.54 -10.86 25.57
C ARG A 453 2.84 -10.23 26.10
N VAL A 454 3.93 -10.32 25.34
CA VAL A 454 5.24 -9.77 25.73
C VAL A 454 5.22 -8.23 25.75
N THR A 455 4.34 -7.60 24.97
CA THR A 455 4.24 -6.12 24.92
C THR A 455 3.43 -5.55 26.09
N LEU A 456 2.72 -6.39 26.85
CA LEU A 456 1.92 -5.97 27.99
C LEU A 456 2.76 -5.91 29.26
N PRO A 457 2.44 -5.01 30.21
CA PRO A 457 2.98 -5.07 31.57
C PRO A 457 2.71 -6.42 32.23
N PRO A 458 3.56 -6.87 33.16
CA PRO A 458 3.30 -8.11 33.90
C PRO A 458 2.04 -7.97 34.77
N VAL A 459 1.28 -9.04 34.90
CA VAL A 459 0.19 -9.17 35.88
C VAL A 459 0.81 -9.46 37.25
N THR A 460 0.43 -8.68 38.26
CA THR A 460 0.98 -8.75 39.63
C THR A 460 -0.08 -8.88 40.72
N THR A 461 -1.33 -8.49 40.46
CA THR A 461 -2.45 -8.62 41.40
C THR A 461 -3.58 -9.51 40.87
N ALA A 462 -4.53 -9.87 41.75
CA ALA A 462 -5.70 -10.67 41.36
C ALA A 462 -6.65 -9.87 40.46
N GLU A 463 -6.80 -8.58 40.72
CA GLU A 463 -7.63 -7.66 39.92
C GLU A 463 -7.05 -7.50 38.50
N GLU A 464 -5.73 -7.37 38.36
CA GLU A 464 -5.07 -7.33 37.06
C GLU A 464 -5.25 -8.65 36.28
N GLN A 465 -5.24 -9.79 36.99
CA GLN A 465 -5.48 -11.10 36.39
C GLN A 465 -6.91 -11.23 35.86
N GLU A 466 -7.89 -10.66 36.55
CA GLU A 466 -9.28 -10.62 36.12
C GLU A 466 -9.45 -9.79 34.83
N VAL A 467 -8.90 -8.58 34.81
CA VAL A 467 -8.89 -7.72 33.61
C VAL A 467 -8.20 -8.42 32.44
N PHE A 468 -7.07 -9.08 32.69
CA PHE A 468 -6.38 -9.84 31.68
C PHE A 468 -7.24 -10.98 31.12
N ASN A 469 -7.96 -11.72 31.96
CA ASN A 469 -8.86 -12.78 31.51
C ASN A 469 -9.97 -12.26 30.59
N VAL A 470 -10.55 -11.09 30.90
CA VAL A 470 -11.52 -10.41 30.03
C VAL A 470 -10.86 -10.01 28.70
N PHE A 471 -9.68 -9.41 28.75
CA PHE A 471 -8.95 -8.99 27.55
C PHE A 471 -8.54 -10.15 26.63
N GLU A 472 -8.28 -11.33 27.21
CA GLU A 472 -8.03 -12.56 26.47
C GLU A 472 -9.30 -13.21 25.90
N GLY A 473 -10.50 -12.74 26.29
CA GLY A 473 -11.77 -13.38 25.94
C GLY A 473 -12.02 -14.68 26.71
N ASN A 474 -11.41 -14.86 27.88
CA ASN A 474 -11.62 -16.01 28.75
C ASN A 474 -12.78 -15.80 29.75
N SER A 475 -13.28 -14.57 29.86
CA SER A 475 -14.42 -14.19 30.70
C SER A 475 -15.13 -12.97 30.10
N ASP A 476 -16.43 -12.84 30.34
CA ASP A 476 -17.19 -11.66 29.93
C ASP A 476 -16.91 -10.47 30.87
N PRO A 477 -16.89 -9.22 30.38
CA PRO A 477 -16.78 -8.06 31.25
C PRO A 477 -17.99 -7.95 32.18
N GLU A 478 -17.78 -7.60 33.45
CA GLU A 478 -18.87 -7.23 34.36
C GLU A 478 -19.41 -5.83 33.99
N GLY A 479 -20.42 -5.75 33.12
CA GLY A 479 -21.06 -4.48 32.71
C GLY A 479 -21.74 -4.54 31.34
N ASN A 480 -22.66 -3.62 31.06
CA ASN A 480 -23.42 -3.57 29.78
C ASN A 480 -22.84 -2.61 28.73
N ASP A 481 -21.82 -1.79 29.07
CA ASP A 481 -21.35 -0.65 28.24
C ASP A 481 -19.86 -0.74 27.82
N GLY A 482 -19.19 -1.85 28.15
CA GLY A 482 -17.79 -2.13 27.76
C GLY A 482 -17.65 -2.67 26.33
N ILE A 483 -16.41 -2.81 25.84
CA ILE A 483 -16.15 -3.44 24.54
C ILE A 483 -16.38 -4.95 24.64
N GLU A 484 -17.39 -5.45 23.91
CA GLU A 484 -17.73 -6.88 23.88
C GLU A 484 -16.69 -7.69 23.11
N ALA A 485 -16.29 -8.84 23.67
CA ALA A 485 -15.28 -9.70 23.08
C ALA A 485 -15.83 -10.48 21.86
N GLY A 486 -15.07 -10.56 20.77
CA GLY A 486 -15.38 -11.41 19.61
C GLY A 486 -16.47 -10.92 18.66
N ALA A 487 -17.14 -9.80 18.94
CA ALA A 487 -18.11 -9.19 18.04
C ALA A 487 -17.42 -8.40 16.90
N GLY A 488 -18.00 -8.43 15.70
CA GLY A 488 -17.53 -7.67 14.54
C GLY A 488 -16.39 -8.33 13.75
N GLY A 489 -15.50 -7.49 13.19
CA GLY A 489 -14.43 -7.89 12.29
C GLY A 489 -14.82 -7.90 10.82
N ASP A 490 -13.94 -8.50 10.02
CA ASP A 490 -14.13 -8.58 8.58
C ASP A 490 -15.31 -9.51 8.23
N ARG A 491 -16.11 -9.12 7.23
CA ARG A 491 -17.26 -9.91 6.78
C ARG A 491 -16.82 -11.28 6.25
N THR A 492 -17.55 -12.32 6.61
CA THR A 492 -17.39 -13.68 6.04
C THR A 492 -17.99 -13.80 4.65
N SER A 493 -18.99 -12.98 4.33
CA SER A 493 -19.65 -12.91 3.02
C SER A 493 -20.15 -11.49 2.74
N LEU A 494 -20.22 -11.14 1.46
CA LEU A 494 -20.82 -9.90 0.98
C LEU A 494 -22.31 -10.02 0.68
N ARG A 495 -22.94 -11.16 0.98
CA ARG A 495 -24.39 -11.36 0.84
C ARG A 495 -25.10 -11.07 2.15
N LEU A 496 -26.37 -10.68 2.04
CA LEU A 496 -27.23 -10.54 3.19
C LEU A 496 -27.36 -11.89 3.93
N ARG A 497 -27.72 -11.83 5.22
CA ARG A 497 -28.07 -13.02 5.97
C ARG A 497 -29.20 -13.77 5.25
N GLU A 498 -29.18 -15.10 5.31
CA GLU A 498 -30.17 -15.94 4.62
C GLU A 498 -31.62 -15.59 5.00
N GLU A 499 -31.83 -15.19 6.27
CA GLU A 499 -33.13 -14.75 6.79
C GLU A 499 -33.65 -13.48 6.11
N ASP A 500 -32.76 -12.52 5.83
CA ASP A 500 -33.10 -11.28 5.12
C ASP A 500 -33.47 -11.57 3.66
N GLU A 501 -32.72 -12.45 2.96
CA GLU A 501 -33.06 -12.83 1.58
C GLU A 501 -34.38 -13.61 1.49
N LYS A 502 -34.68 -14.45 2.48
CA LYS A 502 -35.97 -15.16 2.61
C LYS A 502 -37.10 -14.17 2.87
N LEU A 503 -36.92 -13.21 3.77
CA LEU A 503 -37.89 -12.15 4.04
C LEU A 503 -38.23 -11.38 2.76
N ILE A 504 -37.22 -10.88 2.05
CA ILE A 504 -37.39 -10.14 0.79
C ILE A 504 -38.21 -10.98 -0.20
N SER A 505 -37.83 -12.24 -0.41
CA SER A 505 -38.51 -13.13 -1.35
C SER A 505 -39.96 -13.40 -0.94
N ALA A 506 -40.22 -13.61 0.35
CA ALA A 506 -41.57 -13.88 0.88
C ALA A 506 -42.51 -12.69 0.69
N VAL A 507 -42.07 -11.47 1.03
CA VAL A 507 -42.94 -10.29 0.90
C VAL A 507 -43.11 -9.84 -0.54
N ALA A 508 -42.06 -9.89 -1.37
CA ALA A 508 -42.12 -9.51 -2.78
C ALA A 508 -43.07 -10.43 -3.57
N ALA A 509 -43.16 -11.72 -3.21
CA ALA A 509 -44.09 -12.66 -3.82
C ALA A 509 -45.58 -12.35 -3.50
N ARG A 510 -45.84 -11.61 -2.42
CA ARG A 510 -47.19 -11.26 -1.96
C ARG A 510 -47.60 -9.83 -2.26
N ASN A 511 -46.63 -8.92 -2.40
CA ASN A 511 -46.87 -7.53 -2.74
C ASN A 511 -45.86 -7.03 -3.79
N PRO A 512 -46.30 -6.73 -5.03
CA PRO A 512 -45.42 -6.24 -6.08
C PRO A 512 -44.90 -4.83 -5.81
N ARG A 513 -45.46 -4.09 -4.84
CA ARG A 513 -44.99 -2.78 -4.38
C ARG A 513 -44.10 -2.95 -3.16
N THR A 514 -42.98 -3.64 -3.34
CA THR A 514 -41.97 -3.87 -2.29
C THR A 514 -40.74 -2.98 -2.53
N VAL A 515 -40.38 -2.20 -1.51
CA VAL A 515 -39.14 -1.41 -1.44
C VAL A 515 -38.19 -2.09 -0.47
N VAL A 516 -36.97 -2.39 -0.90
CA VAL A 516 -35.91 -2.93 -0.02
C VAL A 516 -34.98 -1.80 0.39
N SER A 517 -34.89 -1.53 1.70
CA SER A 517 -33.95 -0.58 2.31
C SER A 517 -32.83 -1.35 3.00
N ILE A 518 -31.59 -1.17 2.53
CA ILE A 518 -30.43 -1.90 3.01
C ILE A 518 -29.61 -1.02 3.94
N ILE A 519 -29.40 -1.48 5.17
CA ILE A 519 -28.47 -0.90 6.13
C ILE A 519 -27.14 -1.64 6.00
N THR A 520 -26.11 -0.96 5.48
CA THR A 520 -24.76 -1.50 5.30
C THR A 520 -23.76 -0.36 5.22
N ALA A 521 -22.49 -0.64 5.45
CA ALA A 521 -21.39 0.27 5.18
C ALA A 521 -20.58 -0.06 3.92
N GLY A 522 -20.91 -1.11 3.16
CA GLY A 522 -20.11 -1.53 2.03
C GLY A 522 -20.91 -2.27 0.97
N ALA A 523 -20.21 -2.88 0.01
CA ALA A 523 -20.87 -3.60 -1.07
C ALA A 523 -21.69 -4.79 -0.54
N VAL A 524 -22.91 -4.94 -1.06
CA VAL A 524 -23.79 -6.10 -0.85
C VAL A 524 -24.07 -6.72 -2.21
N ILE A 525 -23.77 -8.00 -2.37
CA ILE A 525 -24.08 -8.74 -3.61
C ILE A 525 -25.56 -9.14 -3.57
N MET A 526 -26.31 -8.76 -4.61
CA MET A 526 -27.78 -8.85 -4.63
C MET A 526 -28.33 -9.78 -5.72
N GLU A 527 -27.46 -10.51 -6.43
CA GLU A 527 -27.83 -11.28 -7.63
C GLU A 527 -28.92 -12.35 -7.40
N SER A 528 -29.09 -12.85 -6.16
CA SER A 528 -30.10 -13.86 -5.81
C SER A 528 -31.53 -13.30 -5.70
N TRP A 529 -31.70 -11.98 -5.59
CA TRP A 529 -33.01 -11.37 -5.29
C TRP A 529 -33.30 -10.01 -5.95
N ARG A 530 -32.32 -9.26 -6.46
CA ARG A 530 -32.54 -7.90 -7.00
C ARG A 530 -33.55 -7.82 -8.15
N GLU A 531 -33.71 -8.89 -8.93
CA GLU A 531 -34.69 -8.97 -10.02
C GLU A 531 -36.12 -9.26 -9.54
N LYS A 532 -36.28 -9.72 -8.29
CA LYS A 532 -37.59 -10.02 -7.68
C LYS A 532 -38.26 -8.78 -7.09
N VAL A 533 -37.51 -7.70 -6.90
CA VAL A 533 -38.01 -6.46 -6.29
C VAL A 533 -37.88 -5.29 -7.27
N PRO A 534 -38.87 -4.39 -7.27
CA PRO A 534 -38.86 -3.22 -8.14
C PRO A 534 -37.99 -2.07 -7.59
N SER A 535 -37.78 -1.96 -6.27
CA SER A 535 -37.03 -0.84 -5.71
C SER A 535 -36.03 -1.27 -4.63
N ILE A 536 -34.82 -0.72 -4.73
CA ILE A 536 -33.69 -0.99 -3.84
C ILE A 536 -33.02 0.33 -3.47
N LEU A 537 -32.91 0.59 -2.16
CA LEU A 537 -32.30 1.78 -1.57
C LEU A 537 -31.23 1.34 -0.57
N ILE A 538 -30.05 1.94 -0.61
CA ILE A 538 -29.10 1.85 0.50
C ILE A 538 -29.36 3.02 1.45
N SER A 539 -29.71 2.70 2.70
CA SER A 539 -30.01 3.65 3.76
C SER A 539 -28.90 3.78 4.80
N TRP A 540 -27.81 3.02 4.68
CA TRP A 540 -26.60 3.09 5.52
C TRP A 540 -26.82 2.90 7.02
N TYR A 541 -25.71 2.96 7.77
CA TYR A 541 -25.73 3.37 9.17
C TYR A 541 -25.86 4.91 9.26
N SER A 542 -27.10 5.39 9.29
CA SER A 542 -27.43 6.82 9.06
C SER A 542 -27.39 7.73 10.30
N GLY A 543 -26.80 7.27 11.41
CA GLY A 543 -26.68 8.09 12.62
C GLY A 543 -28.00 8.33 13.36
N SER A 544 -28.03 9.31 14.26
CA SER A 544 -29.14 9.54 15.20
C SER A 544 -30.45 9.96 14.54
N GLU A 545 -30.40 10.59 13.36
CA GLU A 545 -31.57 11.11 12.64
C GLU A 545 -31.88 10.31 11.35
N GLY A 546 -31.28 9.13 11.20
CA GLY A 546 -31.39 8.31 10.01
C GLY A 546 -32.81 7.87 9.66
N GLY A 547 -33.65 7.56 10.66
CA GLY A 547 -35.06 7.23 10.43
C GLY A 547 -35.86 8.39 9.81
N HIS A 548 -35.67 9.61 10.31
CA HIS A 548 -36.32 10.78 9.73
C HIS A 548 -35.85 11.03 8.29
N ALA A 549 -34.55 10.91 8.04
CA ALA A 549 -33.98 11.03 6.70
C ALA A 549 -34.53 9.97 5.73
N LEU A 550 -34.72 8.72 6.18
CA LEU A 550 -35.33 7.67 5.38
C LEU A 550 -36.77 8.05 4.99
N GLY A 551 -37.54 8.57 5.94
CA GLY A 551 -38.88 9.09 5.67
C GLY A 551 -38.89 10.22 4.64
N ASP A 552 -37.91 11.13 4.69
CA ASP A 552 -37.78 12.23 3.72
C ASP A 552 -37.46 11.73 2.31
N VAL A 553 -36.55 10.77 2.17
CA VAL A 553 -36.19 10.22 0.86
C VAL A 553 -37.33 9.36 0.30
N LEU A 554 -37.95 8.49 1.11
CA LEU A 554 -39.05 7.63 0.65
C LEU A 554 -40.23 8.42 0.13
N LEU A 555 -40.55 9.57 0.73
CA LEU A 555 -41.68 10.42 0.32
C LEU A 555 -41.32 11.45 -0.75
N GLY A 556 -40.05 11.58 -1.12
CA GLY A 556 -39.63 12.72 -1.92
C GLY A 556 -39.91 14.04 -1.18
N ARG A 557 -39.43 14.19 0.04
CA ARG A 557 -39.16 15.53 0.60
C ARG A 557 -37.73 15.96 0.28
N MET A 558 -36.85 14.97 0.12
CA MET A 558 -35.54 15.11 -0.49
C MET A 558 -35.39 14.14 -1.66
N ASP A 559 -34.58 14.53 -2.64
CA ASP A 559 -34.19 13.65 -3.74
C ASP A 559 -33.31 12.51 -3.24
N ALA A 560 -33.41 11.35 -3.90
CA ALA A 560 -32.42 10.28 -3.77
C ALA A 560 -31.12 10.72 -4.46
N SER A 561 -30.31 11.48 -3.74
CA SER A 561 -29.16 12.20 -4.32
C SER A 561 -27.82 11.54 -4.05
N GLY A 562 -27.78 10.48 -3.24
CA GLY A 562 -26.57 9.74 -2.95
C GLY A 562 -26.03 9.02 -4.19
N ARG A 563 -24.71 8.87 -4.25
CA ARG A 563 -23.98 8.14 -5.29
C ARG A 563 -23.00 7.17 -4.64
N LEU A 564 -22.94 5.94 -5.11
CA LEU A 564 -22.06 4.92 -4.54
C LEU A 564 -20.60 5.38 -4.52
N PRO A 565 -19.93 5.42 -3.36
CA PRO A 565 -18.50 5.71 -3.27
C PRO A 565 -17.65 4.45 -3.46
N PHE A 566 -18.27 3.34 -3.86
CA PHE A 566 -17.62 2.07 -4.20
C PHE A 566 -18.39 1.36 -5.31
N SER A 567 -17.78 0.38 -5.97
CA SER A 567 -18.44 -0.49 -6.92
C SER A 567 -19.09 -1.69 -6.22
N ILE A 568 -20.26 -2.13 -6.70
CA ILE A 568 -20.90 -3.38 -6.26
C ILE A 568 -20.63 -4.45 -7.33
N PRO A 569 -19.81 -5.48 -7.02
CA PRO A 569 -19.52 -6.54 -7.98
C PRO A 569 -20.70 -7.51 -8.10
N THR A 570 -20.76 -8.23 -9.22
CA THR A 570 -21.70 -9.34 -9.43
C THR A 570 -21.30 -10.62 -8.67
N SER A 571 -20.04 -10.76 -8.27
CA SER A 571 -19.50 -11.94 -7.58
C SER A 571 -18.28 -11.57 -6.74
N GLU A 572 -18.07 -12.28 -5.63
CA GLU A 572 -16.84 -12.16 -4.81
C GLU A 572 -15.60 -12.57 -5.60
N ALA A 573 -15.74 -13.41 -6.64
CA ALA A 573 -14.63 -13.80 -7.52
C ALA A 573 -14.05 -12.62 -8.34
N HIS A 574 -14.74 -11.49 -8.40
CA HIS A 574 -14.28 -10.28 -9.09
C HIS A 574 -13.51 -9.32 -8.18
N LEU A 575 -13.28 -9.71 -6.92
CA LEU A 575 -12.59 -8.91 -5.92
C LEU A 575 -11.14 -9.35 -5.75
N PRO A 576 -10.28 -8.47 -5.19
CA PRO A 576 -8.92 -8.84 -4.86
C PRO A 576 -8.87 -9.99 -3.84
N PHE A 577 -7.80 -10.79 -3.86
CA PHE A 577 -7.57 -11.79 -2.82
C PHE A 577 -7.64 -11.17 -1.42
N PHE A 578 -8.30 -11.88 -0.50
CA PHE A 578 -8.54 -11.46 0.87
C PHE A 578 -8.53 -12.68 1.78
N ASP A 579 -7.65 -12.67 2.78
CA ASP A 579 -7.57 -13.70 3.82
C ASP A 579 -7.62 -13.03 5.18
N ARG A 580 -8.75 -13.17 5.87
CA ARG A 580 -8.99 -12.58 7.19
C ARG A 580 -7.95 -12.98 8.24
N GLN A 581 -7.24 -14.07 8.01
CA GLN A 581 -6.28 -14.64 8.95
C GLN A 581 -4.84 -14.57 8.40
N ALA A 582 -4.56 -13.72 7.41
CA ALA A 582 -3.25 -13.60 6.78
C ALA A 582 -2.15 -13.28 7.81
N ALA A 583 -1.01 -13.97 7.71
CA ALA A 583 0.23 -13.52 8.35
C ALA A 583 0.99 -12.52 7.45
N GLU A 584 0.84 -12.65 6.14
CA GLU A 584 1.44 -11.78 5.13
C GLU A 584 0.43 -11.61 3.98
N ILE A 585 0.36 -10.42 3.38
CA ILE A 585 -0.48 -10.17 2.21
C ILE A 585 0.17 -9.15 1.28
N TYR A 586 0.00 -9.34 -0.03
CA TYR A 586 0.53 -8.42 -1.05
C TYR A 586 -0.55 -7.49 -1.60
N TYR A 587 -0.29 -6.19 -1.53
CA TYR A 587 -1.16 -5.14 -2.04
C TYR A 587 -0.64 -4.60 -3.37
N ASN A 588 -1.46 -4.77 -4.42
CA ASN A 588 -1.25 -4.18 -5.73
C ASN A 588 -2.21 -3.00 -5.98
N ARG A 589 -2.26 -2.46 -7.20
CA ARG A 589 -3.10 -1.30 -7.55
C ARG A 589 -4.54 -1.64 -7.98
N TRP A 590 -4.93 -2.92 -7.98
CA TRP A 590 -6.18 -3.38 -8.59
C TRP A 590 -7.18 -3.77 -7.52
N PHE A 591 -8.21 -2.93 -7.35
CA PHE A 591 -9.35 -3.11 -6.46
C PHE A 591 -10.55 -2.29 -6.99
N GLY A 592 -11.73 -2.48 -6.41
CA GLY A 592 -12.92 -1.71 -6.76
C GLY A 592 -13.24 -1.71 -8.26
N GLN A 593 -13.72 -0.58 -8.78
CA GLN A 593 -14.06 -0.39 -10.19
C GLN A 593 -12.84 -0.60 -11.10
N HIS A 594 -11.64 -0.22 -10.67
CA HIS A 594 -10.43 -0.43 -11.46
C HIS A 594 -10.12 -1.92 -11.69
N MET A 595 -10.42 -2.79 -10.71
CA MET A 595 -10.29 -4.23 -10.89
C MET A 595 -11.36 -4.80 -11.82
N LEU A 596 -12.61 -4.35 -11.68
CA LEU A 596 -13.70 -4.76 -12.57
C LEU A 596 -13.41 -4.40 -14.03
N ASP A 597 -12.95 -3.16 -14.28
CA ASP A 597 -12.54 -2.69 -15.59
C ASP A 597 -11.38 -3.52 -16.15
N LYS A 598 -10.35 -3.82 -15.33
CA LYS A 598 -9.22 -4.66 -15.73
C LYS A 598 -9.64 -6.08 -16.09
N LEU A 599 -10.62 -6.65 -15.38
CA LEU A 599 -11.14 -7.98 -15.66
C LEU A 599 -12.12 -8.00 -16.85
N GLY A 600 -12.56 -6.84 -17.34
CA GLY A 600 -13.59 -6.74 -18.38
C GLY A 600 -14.98 -7.17 -17.88
N VAL A 601 -15.23 -7.10 -16.58
CA VAL A 601 -16.48 -7.52 -15.95
C VAL A 601 -17.30 -6.30 -15.55
N LYS A 602 -18.59 -6.32 -15.86
CA LYS A 602 -19.50 -5.24 -15.45
C LYS A 602 -19.86 -5.37 -13.96
N ALA A 603 -19.81 -4.24 -13.26
CA ALA A 603 -20.39 -4.11 -11.93
C ALA A 603 -21.91 -4.33 -11.98
N SER A 604 -22.50 -4.84 -10.89
CA SER A 604 -23.96 -4.78 -10.72
C SER A 604 -24.41 -3.33 -10.59
N PHE A 605 -23.64 -2.54 -9.83
CA PHE A 605 -23.77 -1.09 -9.75
C PHE A 605 -22.36 -0.47 -9.74
N PRO A 606 -22.01 0.38 -10.71
CA PRO A 606 -20.66 0.93 -10.84
C PRO A 606 -20.36 2.01 -9.79
N PHE A 607 -19.08 2.30 -9.61
CA PHE A 607 -18.62 3.42 -8.78
C PHE A 607 -19.26 4.74 -9.26
N GLY A 608 -19.75 5.55 -8.31
CA GLY A 608 -20.45 6.80 -8.56
C GLY A 608 -21.94 6.64 -8.90
N PHE A 609 -22.48 5.43 -8.99
CA PHE A 609 -23.86 5.20 -9.43
C PHE A 609 -24.91 5.56 -8.36
N GLY A 610 -26.04 6.10 -8.80
CA GLY A 610 -27.24 6.28 -8.00
C GLY A 610 -28.33 6.97 -8.82
N LEU A 611 -29.55 6.47 -8.73
CA LEU A 611 -30.73 7.06 -9.39
C LEU A 611 -31.18 8.32 -8.63
N SER A 612 -31.93 9.18 -9.32
CA SER A 612 -32.62 10.37 -8.77
C SER A 612 -34.11 10.26 -9.12
N TYR A 613 -34.96 11.00 -8.41
CA TYR A 613 -36.38 11.15 -8.77
C TYR A 613 -36.60 12.08 -9.97
N THR A 614 -35.53 12.73 -10.45
CA THR A 614 -35.53 13.51 -11.68
C THR A 614 -34.46 13.03 -12.66
N THR A 615 -34.46 13.62 -13.85
CA THR A 615 -33.47 13.35 -14.90
C THR A 615 -32.65 14.59 -15.18
N PHE A 616 -31.41 14.41 -15.62
CA PHE A 616 -30.50 15.50 -15.95
C PHE A 616 -29.95 15.34 -17.37
N ALA A 617 -29.70 16.45 -18.03
CA ALA A 617 -28.98 16.50 -19.29
C ALA A 617 -27.66 17.26 -19.10
N VAL A 618 -26.59 16.70 -19.64
CA VAL A 618 -25.23 17.23 -19.54
C VAL A 618 -24.75 17.63 -20.93
N HIS A 619 -24.27 18.86 -21.10
CA HIS A 619 -23.87 19.42 -22.39
C HIS A 619 -22.59 20.27 -22.26
N ASN A 620 -21.95 20.54 -23.40
CA ASN A 620 -20.88 21.54 -23.52
C ASN A 620 -19.76 21.36 -22.47
N LEU A 621 -19.16 20.16 -22.44
CA LEU A 621 -17.93 19.94 -21.67
C LEU A 621 -16.81 20.79 -22.27
N VAL A 622 -16.12 21.55 -21.42
CA VAL A 622 -14.95 22.36 -21.76
C VAL A 622 -13.90 22.18 -20.67
N ALA A 623 -12.65 21.93 -21.07
CA ALA A 623 -11.49 22.02 -20.17
C ALA A 623 -10.69 23.29 -20.46
N GLU A 624 -10.38 24.06 -19.43
CA GLU A 624 -9.62 25.31 -19.50
C GLU A 624 -8.52 25.32 -18.43
N LYS A 625 -7.62 26.31 -18.48
CA LYS A 625 -6.61 26.59 -17.43
C LYS A 625 -5.87 25.34 -16.92
N ILE A 626 -5.34 24.56 -17.87
CA ILE A 626 -4.67 23.30 -17.60
C ILE A 626 -3.24 23.56 -17.13
N ASP A 627 -2.87 23.01 -15.98
CA ASP A 627 -1.50 23.00 -15.48
C ASP A 627 -1.08 21.59 -15.04
N LEU A 628 0.07 21.47 -14.38
CA LEU A 628 0.63 20.19 -13.96
C LEU A 628 -0.13 19.53 -12.82
N GLU A 629 -0.96 20.27 -12.09
CA GLU A 629 -1.67 19.81 -10.90
C GLU A 629 -3.20 19.80 -11.06
N SER A 630 -3.71 20.57 -12.02
CA SER A 630 -5.15 20.78 -12.17
C SER A 630 -5.63 21.08 -13.60
N ILE A 631 -6.93 20.81 -13.80
CA ILE A 631 -7.72 21.10 -14.99
C ILE A 631 -8.98 21.84 -14.53
N GLN A 632 -9.28 23.00 -15.09
CA GLN A 632 -10.56 23.65 -14.85
C GLN A 632 -11.62 23.04 -15.77
N VAL A 633 -12.55 22.29 -15.20
CA VAL A 633 -13.67 21.67 -15.93
C VAL A 633 -14.88 22.60 -15.88
N THR A 634 -15.51 22.81 -17.03
CA THR A 634 -16.81 23.48 -17.15
C THR A 634 -17.78 22.59 -17.91
N VAL A 635 -19.00 22.43 -17.40
CA VAL A 635 -20.06 21.66 -18.08
C VAL A 635 -21.42 22.30 -17.83
N GLN A 636 -22.31 22.26 -18.80
CA GLN A 636 -23.71 22.69 -18.64
C GLN A 636 -24.55 21.52 -18.16
N VAL A 637 -25.35 21.74 -17.12
CA VAL A 637 -26.27 20.74 -16.59
C VAL A 637 -27.66 21.34 -16.50
N GLN A 638 -28.66 20.60 -16.97
CA GLN A 638 -30.07 20.94 -16.86
C GLN A 638 -30.85 19.84 -16.17
N ASN A 639 -31.73 20.20 -15.23
CA ASN A 639 -32.76 19.30 -14.72
C ASN A 639 -33.91 19.21 -15.74
N THR A 640 -34.08 18.05 -16.37
CA THR A 640 -35.05 17.80 -17.44
C THR A 640 -36.29 17.06 -16.98
N GLY A 641 -36.31 16.57 -15.73
CA GLY A 641 -37.44 15.83 -15.19
C GLY A 641 -38.47 16.72 -14.50
N GLY A 642 -39.45 16.09 -13.84
CA GLY A 642 -40.58 16.75 -13.19
C GLY A 642 -40.35 17.09 -11.71
N TRP A 643 -39.13 16.93 -11.21
CA TRP A 643 -38.83 16.98 -9.78
C TRP A 643 -37.55 17.79 -9.50
N PRO A 644 -37.47 18.60 -8.42
CA PRO A 644 -36.19 19.19 -8.03
C PRO A 644 -35.22 18.08 -7.64
N GLY A 645 -33.93 18.25 -7.94
CA GLY A 645 -32.97 17.20 -7.67
C GLY A 645 -31.54 17.69 -7.66
N ARG A 646 -30.64 16.79 -7.27
CA ARG A 646 -29.21 17.08 -7.16
C ARG A 646 -28.42 16.26 -8.16
N PHE A 647 -27.63 16.95 -8.97
CA PHE A 647 -26.70 16.33 -9.91
C PHE A 647 -25.29 16.35 -9.34
N ILE A 648 -24.53 15.27 -9.55
CA ILE A 648 -23.11 15.18 -9.17
C ILE A 648 -22.32 14.94 -10.45
N ALA A 649 -21.60 15.96 -10.89
CA ALA A 649 -20.68 15.85 -12.01
C ALA A 649 -19.43 15.10 -11.55
N GLN A 650 -19.07 14.02 -12.24
CA GLN A 650 -17.85 13.24 -11.97
C GLN A 650 -16.95 13.32 -13.21
N ALA A 651 -15.76 13.88 -13.04
CA ALA A 651 -14.77 14.05 -14.10
C ALA A 651 -13.73 12.93 -14.04
N TYR A 652 -13.57 12.21 -15.14
CA TYR A 652 -12.65 11.11 -15.27
C TYR A 652 -11.65 11.33 -16.40
N ALA A 653 -10.42 10.85 -16.22
CA ALA A 653 -9.51 10.61 -17.32
C ALA A 653 -9.69 9.18 -17.81
N VAL A 654 -10.03 9.03 -19.08
CA VAL A 654 -9.99 7.76 -19.80
C VAL A 654 -8.60 7.59 -20.40
N THR A 655 -7.97 6.44 -20.11
CA THR A 655 -6.58 6.17 -20.46
C THR A 655 -6.44 4.82 -21.17
N SER A 656 -5.41 4.73 -22.02
CA SER A 656 -4.98 3.50 -22.71
C SER A 656 -3.59 3.05 -22.24
N ILE A 657 -3.20 3.47 -21.02
CA ILE A 657 -1.86 3.23 -20.48
C ILE A 657 -1.77 1.77 -20.01
N PRO A 658 -0.77 0.98 -20.48
CA PRO A 658 -0.59 -0.39 -20.02
C PRO A 658 -0.38 -0.47 -18.50
N ASP A 659 -1.04 -1.45 -17.87
CA ASP A 659 -1.00 -1.71 -16.42
C ASP A 659 -1.37 -0.48 -15.56
N PHE A 660 -2.31 0.34 -16.03
CA PHE A 660 -2.86 1.49 -15.31
C PHE A 660 -4.40 1.54 -15.51
N PRO A 661 -5.19 2.10 -14.58
CA PRO A 661 -6.64 2.11 -14.73
C PRO A 661 -7.09 2.82 -16.00
N THR A 662 -8.06 2.21 -16.67
CA THR A 662 -8.65 2.71 -17.92
C THR A 662 -9.49 3.96 -17.70
N ARG A 663 -10.02 4.16 -16.50
CA ARG A 663 -10.78 5.33 -16.08
C ARG A 663 -10.33 5.70 -14.68
N VAL A 664 -9.93 6.96 -14.49
CA VAL A 664 -9.40 7.48 -13.21
C VAL A 664 -10.18 8.73 -12.82
N LEU A 665 -10.72 8.78 -11.60
CA LEU A 665 -11.42 9.97 -11.11
C LEU A 665 -10.42 11.13 -10.94
N LEU A 666 -10.74 12.27 -11.53
CA LEU A 666 -9.94 13.50 -11.44
C LEU A 666 -10.61 14.56 -10.56
N GLY A 667 -11.93 14.51 -10.40
CA GLY A 667 -12.64 15.47 -9.55
C GLY A 667 -14.14 15.33 -9.67
N PHE A 668 -14.85 16.01 -8.79
CA PHE A 668 -16.30 15.99 -8.76
C PHE A 668 -16.88 17.30 -8.22
N ALA A 669 -18.13 17.58 -8.55
CA ALA A 669 -18.87 18.69 -7.98
C ALA A 669 -20.37 18.40 -7.96
N PRO A 670 -21.06 18.68 -6.85
CA PRO A 670 -22.52 18.61 -6.79
C PRO A 670 -23.20 19.93 -7.17
N VAL A 671 -24.45 19.88 -7.62
CA VAL A 671 -25.33 21.04 -7.78
C VAL A 671 -26.80 20.68 -7.53
N ASP A 672 -27.50 21.52 -6.77
CA ASP A 672 -28.95 21.42 -6.60
C ASP A 672 -29.66 22.22 -7.70
N LEU A 673 -30.66 21.61 -8.37
CA LEU A 673 -31.37 22.19 -9.49
C LEU A 673 -32.89 22.08 -9.33
N ALA A 674 -33.57 23.22 -9.44
CA ALA A 674 -35.01 23.25 -9.60
C ALA A 674 -35.45 22.64 -10.94
N VAL A 675 -36.72 22.29 -11.06
CA VAL A 675 -37.31 21.74 -12.30
C VAL A 675 -37.05 22.68 -13.48
N GLY A 676 -36.47 22.15 -14.56
CA GLY A 676 -36.15 22.91 -15.78
C GLY A 676 -34.92 23.81 -15.69
N GLN A 677 -34.33 24.00 -14.50
CA GLN A 677 -33.17 24.87 -14.30
C GLN A 677 -31.96 24.33 -15.04
N SER A 678 -31.25 25.22 -15.73
CA SER A 678 -29.94 24.97 -16.36
C SER A 678 -28.87 25.83 -15.70
N THR A 679 -27.68 25.28 -15.49
CA THR A 679 -26.54 26.01 -14.94
C THR A 679 -25.21 25.53 -15.50
N ALA A 680 -24.22 26.43 -15.50
CA ALA A 680 -22.84 26.10 -15.81
C ALA A 680 -22.12 25.68 -14.52
N MET A 681 -21.72 24.41 -14.44
CA MET A 681 -20.88 23.93 -13.34
C MET A 681 -19.42 24.15 -13.70
N LYS A 682 -18.67 24.82 -12.82
CA LYS A 682 -17.24 25.06 -12.98
C LYS A 682 -16.50 24.58 -11.74
N PHE A 683 -15.61 23.60 -11.91
CA PHE A 683 -14.86 22.99 -10.80
C PHE A 683 -13.45 22.60 -11.22
N LEU A 684 -12.56 22.43 -10.24
CA LEU A 684 -11.18 21.99 -10.47
C LEU A 684 -11.12 20.46 -10.43
N ALA A 685 -10.48 19.85 -11.41
CA ALA A 685 -10.12 18.43 -11.41
C ALA A 685 -8.59 18.31 -11.22
N SER A 686 -8.14 17.42 -10.34
CA SER A 686 -6.72 17.19 -10.08
C SER A 686 -6.12 16.23 -11.11
N THR A 687 -4.90 16.54 -11.57
CA THR A 687 -4.09 15.64 -12.40
C THR A 687 -3.24 14.67 -11.57
N ARG A 688 -3.20 14.81 -10.24
CA ARG A 688 -2.39 13.98 -9.34
C ARG A 688 -2.67 12.47 -9.49
N PRO A 689 -3.93 12.01 -9.66
CA PRO A 689 -4.21 10.59 -9.90
C PRO A 689 -3.53 10.02 -11.16
N LEU A 690 -3.09 10.87 -12.10
CA LEU A 690 -2.40 10.49 -13.33
C LEU A 690 -0.87 10.44 -13.19
N GLN A 691 -0.34 10.76 -12.01
CA GLN A 691 1.08 10.75 -11.75
C GLN A 691 1.59 9.32 -11.53
N ARG A 692 2.87 9.12 -11.84
CA ARG A 692 3.65 7.94 -11.46
C ARG A 692 4.78 8.35 -10.53
N TRP A 693 5.07 7.48 -9.58
CA TRP A 693 6.26 7.55 -8.76
C TRP A 693 7.43 6.88 -9.49
N LYS A 694 8.52 7.61 -9.71
CA LYS A 694 9.76 7.06 -10.31
C LYS A 694 10.97 7.81 -9.77
N ALA A 695 11.95 7.07 -9.24
CA ALA A 695 13.22 7.61 -8.73
C ALA A 695 13.02 8.77 -7.72
N GLY A 696 12.15 8.57 -6.72
CA GLY A 696 11.96 9.53 -5.63
C GLY A 696 11.10 10.75 -5.98
N ARG A 697 10.43 10.78 -7.14
CA ARG A 697 9.60 11.91 -7.57
C ARG A 697 8.35 11.48 -8.31
N PHE A 698 7.32 12.32 -8.26
CA PHE A 698 6.13 12.20 -9.08
C PHE A 698 6.34 12.86 -10.45
N ALA A 699 5.86 12.21 -11.50
CA ALA A 699 5.76 12.77 -12.84
C ALA A 699 4.48 12.28 -13.52
N LEU A 700 3.87 13.07 -14.39
CA LEU A 700 2.69 12.63 -15.14
C LEU A 700 3.03 11.39 -16.00
N ARG A 701 2.14 10.39 -15.98
CA ARG A 701 2.26 9.16 -16.79
C ARG A 701 2.10 9.44 -18.28
N THR A 702 1.26 10.42 -18.59
CA THR A 702 0.87 10.81 -19.93
C THR A 702 0.77 12.33 -20.03
N LYS A 703 0.95 12.84 -21.24
CA LYS A 703 0.65 14.24 -21.60
C LYS A 703 -0.73 14.37 -22.23
N GLU A 704 -1.40 13.26 -22.52
CA GLU A 704 -2.67 13.22 -23.24
C GLU A 704 -3.66 12.35 -22.49
N ILE A 705 -4.88 12.86 -22.34
CA ILE A 705 -6.01 12.13 -21.77
C ILE A 705 -7.27 12.43 -22.56
N GLN A 706 -8.22 11.51 -22.49
CA GLN A 706 -9.60 11.77 -22.85
C GLN A 706 -10.36 12.09 -21.56
N LEU A 707 -10.94 13.30 -21.47
CA LEU A 707 -11.73 13.73 -20.33
C LEU A 707 -13.18 13.32 -20.54
N GLU A 708 -13.74 12.60 -19.57
CA GLU A 708 -15.12 12.17 -19.51
C GLU A 708 -15.80 12.88 -18.34
N VAL A 709 -16.98 13.46 -18.54
CA VAL A 709 -17.85 13.92 -17.45
C VAL A 709 -19.17 13.20 -17.53
N GLY A 710 -19.49 12.46 -16.47
CA GLY A 710 -20.70 11.67 -16.36
C GLY A 710 -21.25 11.67 -14.94
N SER A 711 -22.31 10.90 -14.74
CA SER A 711 -22.99 10.73 -13.46
C SER A 711 -22.40 9.60 -12.61
N PHE A 712 -21.61 8.71 -13.22
CA PHE A 712 -20.92 7.58 -12.61
C PHE A 712 -19.87 7.01 -13.58
N ALA A 713 -19.03 6.08 -13.10
CA ALA A 713 -17.98 5.47 -13.91
C ALA A 713 -18.58 4.60 -15.05
N GLY A 714 -18.30 4.98 -16.29
CA GLY A 714 -18.83 4.28 -17.46
C GLY A 714 -20.27 4.65 -17.81
N ASP A 715 -20.73 5.82 -17.37
CA ASP A 715 -22.03 6.39 -17.77
C ASP A 715 -22.15 6.50 -19.29
N ALA A 716 -23.17 5.87 -19.85
CA ALA A 716 -23.42 5.85 -21.29
C ALA A 716 -23.81 7.22 -21.86
N ASP A 717 -24.37 8.10 -21.03
CA ASP A 717 -24.77 9.45 -21.42
C ASP A 717 -23.68 10.51 -21.19
N SER A 718 -22.50 10.09 -20.72
CA SER A 718 -21.35 10.95 -20.46
C SER A 718 -20.94 11.80 -21.66
N LYS A 719 -20.26 12.91 -21.38
CA LYS A 719 -19.68 13.78 -22.40
C LYS A 719 -18.18 13.64 -22.40
N ILE A 720 -17.61 13.59 -23.60
CA ILE A 720 -16.21 13.23 -23.80
C ILE A 720 -15.52 14.30 -24.65
N ASP A 721 -14.34 14.71 -24.23
CA ASP A 721 -13.46 15.61 -24.98
C ASP A 721 -12.00 15.11 -24.90
N SER A 722 -11.21 15.34 -25.95
CA SER A 722 -9.84 14.80 -26.07
C SER A 722 -8.80 15.91 -25.91
N PHE A 723 -7.82 15.72 -25.04
CA PHE A 723 -6.86 16.78 -24.70
C PHE A 723 -5.40 16.34 -24.76
N GLN A 724 -4.56 17.21 -25.32
CA GLN A 724 -3.11 17.07 -25.37
C GLN A 724 -2.44 18.25 -24.66
N HIS A 725 -1.55 17.96 -23.71
CA HIS A 725 -0.70 18.95 -23.08
C HIS A 725 0.46 19.33 -24.02
N GLN A 726 0.30 20.42 -24.78
CA GLN A 726 1.37 20.96 -25.61
C GLN A 726 2.39 21.74 -24.75
N PRO A 727 3.70 21.50 -24.89
CA PRO A 727 4.71 22.43 -24.40
C PRO A 727 4.63 23.72 -25.24
N GLN A 728 4.40 24.85 -24.58
CA GLN A 728 4.07 26.16 -25.17
C GLN A 728 4.81 26.53 -26.47
N THR A 729 4.06 26.88 -27.51
CA THR A 729 4.45 27.94 -28.48
C THR A 729 3.23 28.77 -28.90
N SER A 730 3.36 30.10 -28.71
CA SER A 730 2.65 31.23 -29.36
C SER A 730 1.31 31.76 -28.78
N SER A 731 1.45 32.90 -28.07
CA SER A 731 0.59 34.11 -27.93
C SER A 731 -0.94 33.94 -27.77
N THR A 732 -1.55 34.39 -26.66
CA THR A 732 -1.59 35.80 -26.25
C THR A 732 -1.63 35.94 -24.72
N LEU A 733 -0.85 36.90 -24.21
CA LEU A 733 -0.46 37.11 -22.81
C LEU A 733 -1.59 37.43 -21.83
N LEU A 734 -1.61 36.70 -20.70
CA LEU A 734 -1.75 37.29 -19.37
C LEU A 734 -0.45 36.99 -18.61
N SER A 735 0.28 38.05 -18.26
CA SER A 735 1.57 38.00 -17.59
C SER A 735 1.44 37.51 -16.15
N PHE A 736 2.19 36.48 -15.78
CA PHE A 736 2.56 36.21 -14.40
C PHE A 736 3.59 37.26 -13.94
N PRO A 737 3.60 37.69 -12.66
CA PRO A 737 4.64 38.57 -12.16
C PRO A 737 6.01 37.87 -12.27
N THR A 738 6.94 38.54 -12.95
CA THR A 738 8.36 38.24 -12.87
C THR A 738 8.84 38.43 -11.43
N LEU A 739 9.22 37.35 -10.78
CA LEU A 739 10.09 37.41 -9.61
C LEU A 739 11.43 37.98 -10.06
N SER A 740 11.74 39.20 -9.60
CA SER A 740 13.02 39.84 -9.80
C SER A 740 14.12 38.98 -9.20
N ALA A 741 15.15 38.69 -10.01
CA ALA A 741 16.44 38.24 -9.53
C ALA A 741 17.05 39.34 -8.64
N ASN A 742 16.86 39.22 -7.31
CA ASN A 742 17.69 39.78 -6.24
C ASN A 742 16.92 39.65 -4.92
N ASN A 743 17.01 38.48 -4.29
CA ASN A 743 17.10 38.31 -2.84
C ASN A 743 17.35 36.81 -2.57
N ASP A 744 18.64 36.47 -2.62
CA ASP A 744 19.18 35.20 -2.14
C ASP A 744 19.28 35.24 -0.60
N SER A 745 18.55 34.32 0.03
CA SER A 745 18.94 33.57 1.22
C SER A 745 18.04 32.32 1.19
N GLY A 746 18.37 31.20 0.52
CA GLY A 746 19.62 30.43 0.59
C GLY A 746 19.49 29.42 1.74
N ALA A 747 18.74 28.32 1.62
CA ALA A 747 19.25 27.12 0.96
C ALA A 747 18.13 26.24 0.37
N ALA A 748 17.88 26.41 -0.93
CA ALA A 748 17.36 25.34 -1.79
C ALA A 748 18.56 24.62 -2.40
N TYR A 749 18.59 23.29 -2.30
CA TYR A 749 19.63 22.47 -2.92
C TYR A 749 19.59 22.65 -4.44
N ARG A 750 20.65 23.26 -4.99
CA ARG A 750 20.95 23.24 -6.42
C ARG A 750 21.22 21.79 -6.84
N VAL A 751 20.44 21.34 -7.82
CA VAL A 751 20.81 20.22 -8.70
C VAL A 751 22.15 20.57 -9.33
N ALA A 752 23.17 19.76 -9.02
CA ALA A 752 24.46 19.85 -9.66
C ALA A 752 24.31 19.55 -11.16
N LYS A 753 25.04 20.32 -11.97
CA LYS A 753 25.16 20.21 -13.43
C LYS A 753 25.24 18.75 -13.89
N GLU A 754 24.55 18.49 -15.01
CA GLU A 754 24.76 17.31 -15.85
C GLU A 754 26.26 17.07 -16.09
N PRO A 755 26.73 15.83 -15.95
CA PRO A 755 27.76 15.30 -16.81
C PRO A 755 27.07 14.60 -17.99
N GLN A 756 27.48 14.95 -19.22
CA GLN A 756 27.10 14.25 -20.44
C GLN A 756 27.57 12.80 -20.38
N TYR A 757 26.69 11.89 -19.93
CA TYR A 757 26.86 10.45 -20.04
C TYR A 757 25.49 9.83 -20.34
N PRO A 758 25.38 8.85 -21.26
CA PRO A 758 24.10 8.22 -21.59
C PRO A 758 23.50 7.54 -20.36
N GLU A 759 22.16 7.54 -20.25
CA GLU A 759 21.38 7.04 -19.10
C GLU A 759 21.66 5.57 -18.68
N ASN A 760 22.50 4.82 -19.41
CA ASN A 760 22.91 3.47 -19.04
C ASN A 760 24.29 3.08 -19.62
N LEU A 761 25.34 3.20 -18.82
CA LEU A 761 26.68 2.66 -19.13
C LEU A 761 26.84 1.17 -18.78
N LEU A 762 25.78 0.56 -18.24
CA LEU A 762 25.68 -0.89 -17.96
C LEU A 762 24.48 -1.44 -18.75
N PRO A 763 24.66 -1.92 -20.00
CA PRO A 763 23.57 -2.46 -20.81
C PRO A 763 23.23 -3.89 -20.37
N GLU A 764 22.62 -4.03 -19.19
CA GLU A 764 22.46 -5.32 -18.50
C GLU A 764 21.60 -6.32 -19.28
N ASN A 765 20.67 -5.84 -20.11
CA ASN A 765 19.77 -6.68 -20.91
C ASN A 765 19.85 -6.37 -22.42
N LEU A 766 19.46 -7.37 -23.23
CA LEU A 766 19.45 -7.27 -24.70
C LEU A 766 18.61 -6.08 -25.20
N ASP A 767 17.46 -5.83 -24.57
CA ASP A 767 16.55 -4.74 -24.96
C ASP A 767 17.20 -3.35 -24.83
N ALA A 768 18.08 -3.16 -23.86
CA ALA A 768 18.86 -1.94 -23.71
C ALA A 768 19.86 -1.75 -24.85
N VAL A 769 20.55 -2.82 -25.26
CA VAL A 769 21.49 -2.78 -26.39
C VAL A 769 20.74 -2.54 -27.70
N LEU A 770 19.61 -3.23 -27.93
CA LEU A 770 18.83 -3.08 -29.15
C LEU A 770 18.33 -1.65 -29.38
N LYS A 771 18.16 -0.86 -28.31
CA LYS A 771 17.76 0.56 -28.39
C LYS A 771 18.90 1.51 -28.75
N TRP A 772 20.14 1.04 -28.85
CA TRP A 772 21.27 1.90 -29.19
C TRP A 772 21.09 2.52 -30.58
N PRO A 773 21.21 3.87 -30.72
CA PRO A 773 20.98 4.55 -31.99
C PRO A 773 21.80 4.00 -33.16
N ILE A 774 23.02 3.51 -32.90
CA ILE A 774 23.91 2.91 -33.92
C ILE A 774 23.36 1.61 -34.55
N LEU A 775 22.45 0.93 -33.84
CA LEU A 775 21.75 -0.28 -34.31
C LEU A 775 20.39 0.06 -34.93
N GLN A 776 19.91 1.30 -34.77
CA GLN A 776 18.66 1.82 -35.30
C GLN A 776 18.94 2.52 -36.64
N ASP A 777 18.94 1.76 -37.73
CA ASP A 777 19.20 2.33 -39.05
C ASP A 777 17.99 3.16 -39.54
N SER A 778 18.22 4.42 -39.89
CA SER A 778 17.14 5.39 -40.22
C SER A 778 16.70 5.34 -41.69
N ASN A 779 17.30 4.48 -42.53
CA ASN A 779 17.06 4.49 -43.97
C ASN A 779 16.33 3.28 -44.56
N HIS A 780 16.00 2.23 -43.80
CA HIS A 780 15.22 1.10 -44.32
C HIS A 780 14.16 0.61 -43.33
N ASN A 781 13.01 0.19 -43.86
CA ASN A 781 11.89 -0.47 -43.17
C ASN A 781 12.34 -1.81 -42.54
N LEU A 782 13.16 -1.74 -41.49
CA LEU A 782 13.42 -2.89 -40.63
C LEU A 782 12.21 -3.08 -39.71
N PRO A 783 11.78 -4.33 -39.43
CA PRO A 783 10.81 -4.61 -38.39
C PRO A 783 11.31 -3.99 -37.07
N GLN A 784 10.42 -3.40 -36.28
CA GLN A 784 10.74 -2.93 -34.91
C GLN A 784 11.56 -4.00 -34.17
N ALA A 785 12.57 -3.54 -33.40
CA ALA A 785 13.41 -4.42 -32.59
C ALA A 785 12.53 -5.41 -31.81
N PRO A 786 12.71 -6.73 -31.99
CA PRO A 786 11.79 -7.70 -31.43
C PRO A 786 11.92 -7.75 -29.92
N HIS A 787 10.79 -7.59 -29.21
CA HIS A 787 10.70 -7.91 -27.80
C HIS A 787 10.73 -9.43 -27.63
N LEU A 788 11.71 -9.95 -26.88
CA LEU A 788 11.67 -11.33 -26.40
C LEU A 788 10.76 -11.37 -25.16
N PRO A 789 9.65 -12.13 -25.15
CA PRO A 789 8.85 -12.30 -23.94
C PRO A 789 9.68 -12.89 -22.79
N SER A 790 9.29 -12.57 -21.56
CA SER A 790 9.77 -13.32 -20.39
C SER A 790 9.23 -14.75 -20.48
N PRO A 791 10.04 -15.78 -20.18
CA PRO A 791 9.61 -17.16 -20.34
C PRO A 791 8.35 -17.40 -19.51
N ALA A 792 7.27 -17.78 -20.18
CA ALA A 792 6.13 -18.38 -19.51
C ALA A 792 6.59 -19.73 -18.93
N SER A 793 6.25 -20.01 -17.68
CA SER A 793 6.58 -21.27 -16.99
C SER A 793 5.79 -22.49 -17.51
N ASN A 794 5.43 -22.51 -18.79
CA ASN A 794 4.55 -23.52 -19.39
C ASN A 794 5.29 -24.53 -20.28
N HIS A 795 6.59 -24.71 -20.08
CA HIS A 795 7.27 -25.90 -20.61
C HIS A 795 7.16 -27.01 -19.59
N ALA A 796 6.23 -27.94 -19.81
CA ALA A 796 6.20 -29.21 -19.09
C ALA A 796 7.58 -29.87 -19.23
N SER A 797 8.27 -30.07 -18.10
CA SER A 797 9.46 -30.92 -18.06
C SER A 797 9.09 -32.32 -18.55
N PRO A 798 9.94 -32.96 -19.36
CA PRO A 798 9.72 -34.36 -19.74
C PRO A 798 9.64 -35.21 -18.47
N ALA A 799 8.73 -36.17 -18.45
CA ALA A 799 8.51 -37.06 -17.31
C ALA A 799 9.85 -37.65 -16.82
N GLN A 800 10.18 -37.35 -15.57
CA GLN A 800 11.34 -37.88 -14.86
C GLN A 800 10.89 -38.88 -13.78
N PRO A 801 11.74 -39.87 -13.45
CA PRO A 801 11.33 -41.08 -12.74
C PRO A 801 10.83 -40.75 -11.32
N PRO A 802 9.93 -41.59 -10.76
CA PRO A 802 9.49 -41.41 -9.38
C PRO A 802 10.71 -41.53 -8.45
N LEU A 803 10.89 -40.52 -7.59
CA LEU A 803 11.73 -40.65 -6.40
C LEU A 803 11.06 -41.70 -5.51
N ASP A 804 11.79 -42.74 -5.11
CA ASP A 804 11.29 -43.76 -4.20
C ASP A 804 10.85 -43.10 -2.87
N GLY A 805 9.65 -43.47 -2.42
CA GLY A 805 8.84 -42.75 -1.41
C GLY A 805 9.37 -42.70 0.03
N ASP A 806 10.65 -42.99 0.26
CA ASP A 806 11.28 -42.97 1.58
C ASP A 806 12.16 -41.70 1.82
N GLU A 807 12.52 -40.94 0.78
CA GLU A 807 13.51 -39.83 0.89
C GLU A 807 12.94 -38.47 1.35
N LEU A 808 11.61 -38.31 1.35
CA LEU A 808 10.91 -37.08 1.77
C LEU A 808 9.99 -37.32 2.97
N ASP A 809 10.27 -38.35 3.78
CA ASP A 809 9.57 -38.58 5.03
C ASP A 809 9.66 -37.34 5.94
N PRO A 810 8.52 -36.79 6.44
CA PRO A 810 8.52 -35.60 7.29
C PRO A 810 9.34 -35.73 8.57
N GLY A 811 9.54 -36.94 9.09
CA GLY A 811 10.42 -37.19 10.23
C GLY A 811 11.90 -37.02 9.87
N ILE A 812 12.30 -37.56 8.72
CA ILE A 812 13.67 -37.45 8.18
C ILE A 812 14.00 -36.01 7.79
N THR A 813 13.11 -35.32 7.08
CA THR A 813 13.36 -33.94 6.62
C THR A 813 13.36 -32.92 7.77
N ASN A 814 12.58 -33.14 8.84
CA ASN A 814 12.68 -32.34 10.07
C ASN A 814 14.02 -32.53 10.79
N ALA A 815 14.54 -33.76 10.85
CA ALA A 815 15.86 -34.02 11.42
C ALA A 815 16.98 -33.35 10.60
N TYR A 816 16.83 -33.29 9.27
CA TYR A 816 17.76 -32.57 8.40
C TYR A 816 17.65 -31.05 8.57
N LEU A 817 16.45 -30.50 8.71
CA LEU A 817 16.25 -29.08 9.03
C LEU A 817 16.92 -28.71 10.36
N ASP A 818 16.69 -29.47 11.42
CA ASP A 818 17.31 -29.21 12.73
C ASP A 818 18.83 -29.20 12.65
N ARG A 819 19.37 -30.15 11.91
CA ARG A 819 20.80 -30.27 11.66
C ARG A 819 21.35 -29.12 10.80
N PHE A 820 20.64 -28.73 9.75
CA PHE A 820 20.97 -27.56 8.94
C PHE A 820 20.99 -26.30 9.79
N PHE A 821 19.95 -26.06 10.59
CA PHE A 821 19.83 -24.88 11.44
C PHE A 821 20.79 -24.90 12.63
N ALA A 822 21.20 -26.06 13.11
CA ALA A 822 22.21 -26.19 14.16
C ALA A 822 23.66 -26.09 13.65
N HIS A 823 23.93 -26.50 12.41
CA HIS A 823 25.31 -26.78 11.96
C HIS A 823 25.74 -26.11 10.66
N VAL A 824 24.79 -25.68 9.82
CA VAL A 824 25.04 -25.05 8.50
C VAL A 824 24.61 -23.59 8.51
N HIS A 825 23.35 -23.32 8.86
CA HIS A 825 22.77 -21.97 8.89
C HIS A 825 23.49 -20.99 9.84
N PRO A 826 23.95 -21.35 11.05
CA PRO A 826 24.64 -20.41 11.94
C PRO A 826 25.97 -19.91 11.36
N LYS A 827 26.49 -20.60 10.33
CA LYS A 827 27.71 -20.24 9.61
C LYS A 827 27.44 -19.34 8.40
N ASN A 828 26.17 -19.22 7.96
CA ASN A 828 25.70 -18.33 6.90
C ASN A 828 24.20 -18.02 7.09
N PRO A 829 23.84 -17.07 7.98
CA PRO A 829 22.47 -16.86 8.42
C PRO A 829 21.66 -16.00 7.44
N VAL A 830 21.56 -16.44 6.18
CA VAL A 830 20.85 -15.73 5.11
C VAL A 830 19.42 -16.24 4.86
N LEU A 831 19.05 -17.35 5.49
CA LEU A 831 17.75 -18.00 5.32
C LEU A 831 16.90 -17.88 6.59
N ASP A 832 15.66 -17.40 6.49
CA ASP A 832 14.75 -17.35 7.64
C ASP A 832 14.34 -18.77 8.08
N GLU A 833 14.70 -19.15 9.32
CA GLU A 833 14.49 -20.51 9.83
C GLU A 833 13.00 -20.94 9.82
N PRO A 834 12.06 -20.12 10.31
CA PRO A 834 10.63 -20.41 10.21
C PRO A 834 10.14 -20.61 8.76
N TYR A 835 10.54 -19.75 7.83
CA TYR A 835 10.18 -19.83 6.41
C TYR A 835 10.68 -21.13 5.78
N ILE A 836 11.95 -21.47 5.97
CA ILE A 836 12.55 -22.69 5.40
C ILE A 836 11.95 -23.96 6.01
N ARG A 837 11.65 -23.97 7.31
CA ARG A 837 10.96 -25.09 7.97
C ARG A 837 9.56 -25.30 7.39
N ARG A 838 8.79 -24.23 7.14
CA ARG A 838 7.50 -24.31 6.43
C ARG A 838 7.67 -24.84 5.00
N LEU A 839 8.70 -24.36 4.30
CA LEU A 839 8.98 -24.70 2.91
C LEU A 839 9.34 -26.18 2.73
N VAL A 840 10.24 -26.70 3.55
CA VAL A 840 10.60 -28.13 3.56
C VAL A 840 9.42 -28.99 3.98
N ARG A 841 8.60 -28.55 4.94
CA ARG A 841 7.39 -29.29 5.34
C ARG A 841 6.39 -29.41 4.19
N ARG A 842 6.17 -28.33 3.43
CA ARG A 842 5.32 -28.34 2.22
C ARG A 842 5.86 -29.33 1.18
N VAL A 843 7.16 -29.23 0.85
CA VAL A 843 7.83 -30.09 -0.14
C VAL A 843 7.85 -31.57 0.29
N SER A 844 7.94 -31.85 1.59
CA SER A 844 7.90 -33.22 2.12
C SER A 844 6.49 -33.84 2.03
N LEU A 845 5.44 -33.03 2.22
CA LEU A 845 4.05 -33.50 2.19
C LEU A 845 3.48 -33.60 0.76
N GLU A 846 3.88 -32.68 -0.11
CA GLU A 846 3.28 -32.48 -1.44
C GLU A 846 4.19 -32.96 -2.57
N GLY A 847 5.46 -33.28 -2.28
CA GLY A 847 6.50 -33.57 -3.26
C GLY A 847 7.13 -32.30 -3.85
N PRO A 848 8.29 -32.39 -4.51
CA PRO A 848 8.95 -31.24 -5.11
C PRO A 848 8.24 -30.80 -6.40
N GLY A 849 7.82 -29.54 -6.46
CA GLY A 849 7.29 -28.91 -7.68
C GLY A 849 8.36 -28.51 -8.69
N TRP A 850 9.65 -28.71 -8.36
CA TRP A 850 10.84 -28.28 -9.11
C TRP A 850 10.90 -26.78 -9.45
N ASP A 851 10.15 -25.96 -8.71
CA ASP A 851 10.33 -24.51 -8.64
C ASP A 851 11.53 -24.14 -7.74
N SER A 852 11.87 -22.85 -7.72
CA SER A 852 13.00 -22.33 -6.93
C SER A 852 12.87 -22.63 -5.44
N GLU A 853 11.64 -22.64 -4.94
CA GLU A 853 11.32 -22.91 -3.54
C GLU A 853 11.51 -24.39 -3.19
N SER A 854 11.08 -25.30 -4.05
CA SER A 854 11.29 -26.75 -3.93
C SER A 854 12.77 -27.11 -4.01
N CYS A 855 13.51 -26.46 -4.91
CA CYS A 855 14.95 -26.62 -5.01
C CYS A 855 15.67 -26.16 -3.74
N LEU A 856 15.27 -25.01 -3.19
CA LEU A 856 15.83 -24.49 -1.94
C LEU A 856 15.55 -25.43 -0.75
N ALA A 857 14.33 -25.97 -0.65
CA ALA A 857 13.96 -26.95 0.37
C ALA A 857 14.82 -28.22 0.29
N LEU A 858 14.98 -28.78 -0.90
CA LEU A 858 15.82 -29.96 -1.14
C LEU A 858 17.30 -29.67 -0.81
N LEU A 859 17.80 -28.48 -1.17
CA LEU A 859 19.15 -28.02 -0.83
C LEU A 859 19.36 -27.90 0.68
N VAL A 860 18.41 -27.33 1.42
CA VAL A 860 18.47 -27.25 2.88
C VAL A 860 18.49 -28.65 3.50
N CYS A 861 17.62 -29.56 3.04
CA CYS A 861 17.57 -30.94 3.51
C CYS A 861 18.88 -31.69 3.22
N ALA A 862 19.43 -31.55 2.01
CA ALA A 862 20.68 -32.17 1.63
C ALA A 862 21.86 -31.68 2.49
N ASN A 863 21.94 -30.37 2.73
CA ASN A 863 22.95 -29.79 3.62
C ASN A 863 22.77 -30.25 5.08
N GLY A 864 21.54 -30.39 5.55
CA GLY A 864 21.23 -30.94 6.86
C GLY A 864 21.61 -32.41 7.02
N ALA A 865 21.31 -33.23 6.02
CA ALA A 865 21.56 -34.68 6.01
C ALA A 865 23.03 -35.03 6.24
N ILE A 866 23.93 -34.30 5.58
CA ILE A 866 25.38 -34.54 5.63
C ILE A 866 26.06 -34.04 6.91
N THR A 867 25.32 -33.39 7.82
CA THR A 867 25.88 -32.89 9.09
C THR A 867 25.68 -33.84 10.28
N GLY A 868 25.11 -35.04 10.05
CA GLY A 868 24.92 -36.07 11.07
C GLY A 868 25.91 -37.24 10.98
N PRO A 869 26.07 -38.03 12.07
CA PRO A 869 26.99 -39.16 12.10
C PRO A 869 26.43 -40.35 11.31
N LEU A 870 26.98 -40.63 10.13
CA LEU A 870 26.98 -41.99 9.58
C LEU A 870 27.91 -42.85 10.45
N SER A 871 27.44 -44.02 10.86
CA SER A 871 28.18 -44.90 11.76
C SER A 871 29.49 -45.43 11.14
N ALA A 872 30.61 -44.78 11.50
CA ALA A 872 32.02 -45.23 11.59
C ALA A 872 32.77 -45.68 10.29
N PRO A 873 34.09 -45.36 10.12
CA PRO A 873 35.13 -45.32 11.15
C PRO A 873 35.91 -44.01 11.34
N SER A 874 36.36 -43.83 12.58
CA SER A 874 37.28 -42.87 13.17
C SER A 874 38.09 -41.96 12.24
N ILE A 875 37.73 -40.68 12.20
CA ILE A 875 38.69 -39.59 11.97
C ILE A 875 38.80 -38.85 13.30
N SER A 876 40.01 -38.81 13.86
CA SER A 876 40.28 -38.25 15.18
C SER A 876 39.95 -36.75 15.22
N THR A 877 39.41 -36.32 16.35
CA THR A 877 38.97 -34.95 16.70
C THR A 877 40.07 -33.87 16.65
N GLU A 878 41.25 -34.20 16.17
CA GLU A 878 42.40 -33.30 15.98
C GLU A 878 42.35 -32.55 14.63
N GLU A 879 41.58 -33.02 13.63
CA GLU A 879 41.62 -32.50 12.25
C GLU A 879 40.44 -31.59 11.82
N MET A 880 39.42 -31.37 12.66
CA MET A 880 38.30 -30.46 12.34
C MET A 880 38.30 -29.19 13.19
N ARG A 881 39.36 -28.38 13.09
CA ARG A 881 39.34 -26.99 13.59
C ARG A 881 38.96 -26.04 12.46
N ILE A 882 37.69 -25.62 12.46
CA ILE A 882 37.08 -24.64 11.54
C ILE A 882 37.85 -23.30 11.46
N SER A 883 38.67 -22.98 12.46
CA SER A 883 39.59 -21.84 12.43
C SER A 883 40.71 -21.98 11.39
N GLN A 884 41.09 -23.20 11.03
CA GLN A 884 42.12 -23.48 10.02
C GLN A 884 41.57 -23.30 8.59
N LEU A 885 40.29 -23.67 8.36
CA LEU A 885 39.59 -23.41 7.10
C LEU A 885 39.43 -21.90 6.80
N ARG A 886 39.24 -21.08 7.85
CA ARG A 886 39.17 -19.61 7.70
C ARG A 886 40.51 -18.99 7.30
N TRP A 887 41.61 -19.51 7.87
CA TRP A 887 42.96 -19.06 7.56
C TRP A 887 43.42 -19.51 6.17
N GLU A 888 43.05 -20.71 5.74
CA GLU A 888 43.39 -21.26 4.42
C GLU A 888 42.57 -20.64 3.26
N LEU A 889 41.38 -20.10 3.54
CA LEU A 889 40.51 -19.43 2.56
C LEU A 889 40.70 -17.91 2.45
N GLY A 890 41.52 -17.30 3.30
CA GLY A 890 41.85 -15.86 3.22
C GLY A 890 40.67 -14.88 3.31
N LEU A 891 39.54 -15.27 3.93
CA LEU A 891 38.32 -14.46 3.96
C LEU A 891 38.33 -13.46 5.14
N PRO A 892 38.16 -12.13 4.91
CA PRO A 892 38.10 -11.13 5.99
C PRO A 892 36.71 -11.06 6.67
N ASP A 893 36.67 -10.44 7.86
CA ASP A 893 35.46 -10.25 8.67
C ASP A 893 34.43 -9.32 8.00
N PHE A 894 33.15 -9.71 8.03
CA PHE A 894 32.05 -8.94 7.46
C PHE A 894 31.84 -7.61 8.21
N GLY A 895 32.03 -6.50 7.50
CA GLY A 895 31.93 -5.12 8.00
C GLY A 895 33.16 -4.25 7.70
N THR A 896 34.27 -4.85 7.28
CA THR A 896 35.46 -4.12 6.81
C THR A 896 35.57 -4.16 5.29
N ARG A 897 36.20 -3.13 4.69
CA ARG A 897 36.54 -3.12 3.25
C ARG A 897 37.27 -4.41 2.90
N ILE A 898 36.74 -5.15 1.93
CA ILE A 898 37.35 -6.39 1.43
C ILE A 898 38.79 -6.08 0.99
N SER A 899 39.74 -6.84 1.54
CA SER A 899 41.09 -6.92 0.99
C SER A 899 40.99 -7.39 -0.45
N LEU A 900 41.64 -6.70 -1.37
CA LEU A 900 41.58 -6.97 -2.81
C LEU A 900 42.24 -8.31 -3.22
N GLU A 901 42.70 -9.12 -2.28
CA GLU A 901 43.38 -10.39 -2.54
C GLU A 901 42.39 -11.58 -2.65
N PRO A 902 42.47 -12.38 -3.72
CA PRO A 902 41.63 -13.55 -3.96
C PRO A 902 42.03 -14.78 -3.10
N PRO A 903 41.09 -15.71 -2.80
CA PRO A 903 41.36 -16.89 -1.98
C PRO A 903 42.39 -17.81 -2.66
N GLN A 904 43.48 -18.15 -1.96
CA GLN A 904 44.64 -18.80 -2.59
C GLN A 904 44.47 -20.32 -2.84
N ARG A 905 43.52 -21.03 -2.21
CA ARG A 905 43.21 -22.46 -2.47
C ARG A 905 41.77 -22.83 -2.09
N PHE A 906 41.10 -23.64 -2.90
CA PHE A 906 39.87 -24.34 -2.51
C PHE A 906 40.20 -25.57 -1.63
N PRO A 907 39.34 -25.94 -0.66
CA PRO A 907 39.63 -27.01 0.29
C PRO A 907 39.44 -28.41 -0.33
N THR A 908 40.30 -29.36 0.03
CA THR A 908 40.13 -30.78 -0.31
C THR A 908 39.02 -31.36 0.58
N LEU A 909 37.89 -31.77 0.01
CA LEU A 909 36.77 -32.32 0.78
C LEU A 909 36.97 -33.85 0.97
N PRO A 910 36.67 -34.43 2.15
CA PRO A 910 36.88 -35.84 2.43
C PRO A 910 35.69 -36.68 1.92
N LEU A 911 35.40 -36.57 0.62
CA LEU A 911 34.34 -37.32 -0.05
C LEU A 911 34.99 -38.38 -0.95
N THR A 912 34.54 -39.63 -0.85
CA THR A 912 35.06 -40.76 -1.65
C THR A 912 34.33 -40.97 -2.98
N ASP A 913 33.22 -40.24 -3.19
CA ASP A 913 32.45 -40.27 -4.43
C ASP A 913 32.83 -39.06 -5.30
N ASP A 914 33.52 -39.35 -6.40
CA ASP A 914 34.07 -38.36 -7.33
C ASP A 914 32.99 -37.49 -7.99
N GLU A 915 31.75 -37.98 -8.19
CA GLU A 915 30.67 -37.18 -8.79
C GLU A 915 30.05 -36.22 -7.79
N VAL A 916 29.86 -36.65 -6.54
CA VAL A 916 29.34 -35.78 -5.47
C VAL A 916 30.35 -34.68 -5.14
N LEU A 917 31.63 -35.03 -5.06
CA LEU A 917 32.71 -34.08 -4.85
C LEU A 917 32.76 -33.00 -5.96
N ARG A 918 32.56 -33.43 -7.20
CA ARG A 918 32.49 -32.55 -8.37
C ARG A 918 31.29 -31.61 -8.32
N ALA A 919 30.11 -32.07 -7.94
CA ALA A 919 28.93 -31.21 -7.78
C ALA A 919 29.14 -30.14 -6.69
N TRP A 920 29.76 -30.49 -5.56
CA TRP A 920 30.07 -29.52 -4.50
C TRP A 920 31.04 -28.42 -4.95
N TYR A 921 32.11 -28.80 -5.65
CA TYR A 921 33.03 -27.81 -6.20
C TYR A 921 32.38 -26.92 -7.24
N PHE A 922 31.44 -27.45 -8.03
CA PHE A 922 30.64 -26.66 -8.95
C PHE A 922 29.83 -25.58 -8.20
N TYR A 923 29.07 -25.96 -7.17
CA TYR A 923 28.23 -25.02 -6.41
C TYR A 923 29.04 -23.93 -5.69
N LEU A 924 30.18 -24.30 -5.08
CA LEU A 924 31.06 -23.32 -4.41
C LEU A 924 31.66 -22.33 -5.41
N SER A 925 31.99 -22.80 -6.62
CA SER A 925 32.50 -21.96 -7.69
C SER A 925 31.42 -21.00 -8.21
N GLU A 926 30.17 -21.45 -8.32
CA GLU A 926 29.05 -20.60 -8.74
C GLU A 926 28.78 -19.48 -7.72
N ILE A 927 28.73 -19.80 -6.42
CA ILE A 927 28.53 -18.81 -5.35
C ILE A 927 29.64 -17.76 -5.35
N SER A 928 30.88 -18.18 -5.56
CA SER A 928 32.05 -17.30 -5.58
C SER A 928 31.97 -16.31 -6.75
N LEU A 929 31.59 -16.79 -7.94
CA LEU A 929 31.39 -15.94 -9.11
C LEU A 929 30.19 -14.99 -8.95
N TRP A 930 29.10 -15.43 -8.30
CA TRP A 930 27.93 -14.59 -8.05
C TRP A 930 28.21 -13.46 -7.05
N ARG A 931 29.02 -13.73 -6.01
CA ARG A 931 29.47 -12.68 -5.07
C ARG A 931 30.33 -11.64 -5.78
N LEU A 932 31.28 -12.10 -6.59
CA LEU A 932 32.13 -11.20 -7.39
C LEU A 932 31.29 -10.35 -8.35
N GLU A 933 30.29 -10.94 -9.01
CA GLU A 933 29.32 -10.24 -9.86
C GLU A 933 28.60 -9.11 -9.10
N THR A 934 28.09 -9.43 -7.90
CA THR A 934 27.31 -8.49 -7.08
C THR A 934 28.15 -7.30 -6.62
N GLU A 935 29.38 -7.53 -6.20
CA GLU A 935 30.30 -6.46 -5.78
C GLU A 935 30.72 -5.58 -6.95
N ILE A 936 31.07 -6.17 -8.10
CA ILE A 936 31.41 -5.40 -9.31
C ILE A 936 30.23 -4.49 -9.70
N ARG A 937 29.01 -5.04 -9.71
CA ARG A 937 27.79 -4.27 -10.06
C ARG A 937 27.59 -3.10 -9.12
N LYS A 938 27.67 -3.33 -7.81
CA LYS A 938 27.47 -2.31 -6.78
C LYS A 938 28.53 -1.21 -6.88
N ASP A 939 29.81 -1.58 -6.99
CA ASP A 939 30.91 -0.63 -7.01
C ASP A 939 30.97 0.17 -8.32
N MET A 940 30.78 -0.48 -9.48
CA MET A 940 30.72 0.23 -10.77
C MET A 940 29.54 1.20 -10.84
N THR A 941 28.35 0.80 -10.38
CA THR A 941 27.17 1.69 -10.33
C THR A 941 27.41 2.89 -9.42
N THR A 942 28.01 2.65 -8.25
CA THR A 942 28.33 3.71 -7.28
C THR A 942 29.32 4.71 -7.87
N ARG A 943 30.42 4.24 -8.48
CA ARG A 943 31.45 5.12 -9.08
C ARG A 943 30.92 5.92 -10.25
N LEU A 944 30.12 5.31 -11.13
CA LEU A 944 29.49 5.97 -12.27
C LEU A 944 28.40 6.99 -11.88
N SER A 945 27.92 6.97 -10.63
CA SER A 945 26.91 7.90 -10.12
C SER A 945 27.48 9.18 -9.47
N GLN A 946 28.81 9.30 -9.31
CA GLN A 946 29.42 10.43 -8.61
C GLN A 946 29.69 11.63 -9.53
N PRO A 947 29.17 12.84 -9.23
CA PRO A 947 29.19 13.99 -10.15
C PRO A 947 30.58 14.60 -10.45
N HIS A 948 31.66 14.16 -9.79
CA HIS A 948 33.01 14.72 -9.93
C HIS A 948 34.11 13.71 -10.33
N GLN A 949 33.77 12.44 -10.59
CA GLN A 949 34.71 11.38 -11.03
C GLN A 949 34.27 10.77 -12.36
N ASN A 950 33.99 11.64 -13.33
CA ASN A 950 33.43 11.24 -14.62
C ASN A 950 34.52 11.14 -15.69
N SER A 951 35.61 10.41 -15.41
CA SER A 951 36.51 9.90 -16.44
C SER A 951 36.53 8.39 -16.36
N LEU A 952 36.32 7.71 -17.49
CA LEU A 952 36.45 6.25 -17.58
C LEU A 952 37.85 5.77 -17.18
N ASN A 953 38.86 6.66 -17.19
CA ASN A 953 40.20 6.33 -16.71
C ASN A 953 40.23 6.02 -15.22
N ASP A 954 39.39 6.67 -14.41
CA ASP A 954 39.32 6.42 -12.97
C ASP A 954 38.75 5.03 -12.64
N LEU A 955 38.13 4.38 -13.64
CA LEU A 955 37.66 2.99 -13.54
C LEU A 955 38.73 1.96 -13.92
N THR A 956 39.82 2.36 -14.56
CA THR A 956 40.79 1.41 -15.14
C THR A 956 41.54 0.62 -14.07
N ASP A 957 41.95 1.29 -12.99
CA ASP A 957 42.61 0.66 -11.83
C ASP A 957 41.70 -0.38 -11.17
N ILE A 958 40.44 -0.03 -10.92
CA ILE A 958 39.49 -0.93 -10.27
C ILE A 958 39.05 -2.07 -11.20
N SER A 959 38.99 -1.81 -12.51
CA SER A 959 38.70 -2.86 -13.51
C SER A 959 39.84 -3.87 -13.61
N GLU A 960 41.10 -3.44 -13.48
CA GLU A 960 42.26 -4.32 -13.45
C GLU A 960 42.24 -5.20 -12.19
N ILE A 961 41.89 -4.62 -11.04
CA ILE A 961 41.69 -5.35 -9.79
C ILE A 961 40.61 -6.43 -9.95
N TYR A 962 39.45 -6.10 -10.53
CA TYR A 962 38.39 -7.10 -10.75
C TYR A 962 38.78 -8.19 -11.74
N LYS A 963 39.55 -7.88 -12.78
CA LYS A 963 40.12 -8.89 -13.69
C LYS A 963 41.07 -9.84 -12.96
N GLN A 964 41.95 -9.31 -12.11
CA GLN A 964 42.87 -10.12 -11.31
C GLN A 964 42.11 -11.04 -10.34
N GLN A 965 41.06 -10.53 -9.70
CA GLN A 965 40.20 -11.30 -8.79
C GLN A 965 39.43 -12.40 -9.52
N LEU A 966 38.89 -12.12 -10.70
CA LEU A 966 38.25 -13.15 -11.53
C LEU A 966 39.26 -14.24 -11.91
N CYS A 967 40.44 -13.88 -12.41
CA CYS A 967 41.48 -14.85 -12.78
C CYS A 967 41.87 -15.75 -11.61
N ALA A 968 42.07 -15.19 -10.43
CA ALA A 968 42.45 -15.96 -9.25
C ALA A 968 41.30 -16.80 -8.68
N CYS A 969 40.06 -16.30 -8.77
CA CYS A 969 38.87 -17.10 -8.47
C CYS A 969 38.84 -18.34 -9.37
N LEU A 970 39.13 -18.21 -10.66
CA LEU A 970 39.17 -19.33 -11.60
C LEU A 970 40.36 -20.27 -11.40
N GLN A 971 41.54 -19.74 -11.06
CA GLN A 971 42.75 -20.54 -10.80
C GLN A 971 42.65 -21.36 -9.51
N SER A 972 41.83 -20.91 -8.56
CA SER A 972 41.65 -21.61 -7.30
C SER A 972 40.64 -22.77 -7.42
N VAL A 973 39.79 -22.79 -8.46
CA VAL A 973 38.80 -23.86 -8.70
C VAL A 973 39.49 -25.23 -8.88
N PRO A 974 39.06 -26.28 -8.16
CA PRO A 974 39.63 -27.62 -8.29
C PRO A 974 39.52 -28.18 -9.71
N SER A 975 40.56 -28.90 -10.16
CA SER A 975 40.69 -29.41 -11.53
C SER A 975 39.53 -30.30 -12.02
N THR A 976 38.69 -30.84 -11.13
CA THR A 976 37.51 -31.66 -11.45
C THR A 976 36.36 -30.84 -12.06
N VAL A 977 36.22 -29.57 -11.68
CA VAL A 977 35.28 -28.59 -12.27
C VAL A 977 35.98 -27.35 -12.83
N GLY A 978 37.31 -27.36 -12.83
CA GLY A 978 38.14 -26.28 -13.35
C GLY A 978 37.86 -26.02 -14.82
N ILE A 979 37.86 -24.73 -15.17
CA ILE A 979 37.58 -24.23 -16.52
C ILE A 979 38.79 -23.53 -17.13
N SER A 980 40.00 -23.93 -16.72
CA SER A 980 41.27 -23.42 -17.24
C SER A 980 41.56 -23.85 -18.67
N ASP A 981 40.89 -24.91 -19.14
CA ASP A 981 41.05 -25.43 -20.49
C ASP A 981 40.28 -24.54 -21.51
N PRO A 982 40.79 -24.40 -22.75
CA PRO A 982 40.07 -23.72 -23.81
C PRO A 982 38.65 -24.30 -23.98
N PRO A 983 37.62 -23.49 -24.30
CA PRO A 983 36.25 -23.97 -24.47
C PRO A 983 36.11 -25.15 -25.44
N SER A 984 36.99 -25.23 -26.45
CA SER A 984 37.05 -26.30 -27.43
C SER A 984 37.58 -27.65 -26.90
N GLN A 985 38.07 -27.70 -25.66
CA GLN A 985 38.66 -28.88 -25.03
C GLN A 985 37.80 -29.45 -23.89
N ILE A 986 36.73 -28.76 -23.50
CA ILE A 986 35.78 -29.27 -22.49
C ILE A 986 34.81 -30.22 -23.21
N PRO A 987 34.63 -31.47 -22.75
CA PRO A 987 33.70 -32.39 -23.37
C PRO A 987 32.28 -31.82 -23.36
N ASP A 988 31.61 -31.92 -24.50
CA ASP A 988 30.20 -31.51 -24.70
C ASP A 988 29.22 -32.14 -23.68
N THR A 989 29.61 -33.22 -23.00
CA THR A 989 28.80 -33.86 -21.96
C THR A 989 29.01 -33.29 -20.55
N ASP A 990 29.95 -32.36 -20.36
CA ASP A 990 30.30 -31.77 -19.06
C ASP A 990 29.53 -30.47 -18.78
N VAL A 991 28.24 -30.64 -18.46
CA VAL A 991 27.29 -29.53 -18.23
C VAL A 991 27.73 -28.60 -17.10
N LEU A 992 28.42 -29.11 -16.06
CA LEU A 992 28.85 -28.31 -14.91
C LEU A 992 29.97 -27.34 -15.30
N ARG A 993 31.00 -27.81 -16.01
CA ARG A 993 32.06 -26.93 -16.51
C ARG A 993 31.54 -25.92 -17.51
N PHE A 994 30.62 -26.34 -18.38
CA PHE A 994 29.94 -25.45 -19.32
C PHE A 994 29.22 -24.29 -18.60
N ILE A 995 28.42 -24.58 -17.56
CA ILE A 995 27.69 -23.55 -16.80
C ILE A 995 28.66 -22.60 -16.08
N LEU A 996 29.73 -23.12 -15.44
CA LEU A 996 30.74 -22.28 -14.78
C LEU A 996 31.47 -21.37 -15.77
N GLN A 997 31.77 -21.88 -16.96
CA GLN A 997 32.42 -21.09 -18.01
C GLN A 997 31.48 -19.99 -18.55
N GLY A 998 30.18 -20.29 -18.66
CA GLY A 998 29.17 -19.27 -18.94
C GLY A 998 29.09 -18.20 -17.84
N ARG A 999 29.13 -18.57 -16.57
CA ARG A 999 29.10 -17.61 -15.46
C ARG A 999 30.36 -16.75 -15.41
N SER A 1000 31.55 -17.35 -15.57
CA SER A 1000 32.82 -16.62 -15.49
C SER A 1000 32.97 -15.58 -16.60
N THR A 1001 32.60 -15.95 -17.83
CA THR A 1001 32.57 -15.01 -18.97
C THR A 1001 31.59 -13.86 -18.73
N TYR A 1002 30.55 -14.03 -17.90
CA TYR A 1002 29.58 -12.96 -17.60
C TYR A 1002 30.16 -11.90 -16.70
N VAL A 1003 30.83 -12.36 -15.64
CA VAL A 1003 31.59 -11.48 -14.76
C VAL A 1003 32.67 -10.75 -15.57
N ASN A 1004 33.29 -11.42 -16.53
CA ASN A 1004 34.29 -10.83 -17.42
C ASN A 1004 33.74 -9.70 -18.30
N GLU A 1005 32.54 -9.89 -18.86
CA GLU A 1005 31.82 -8.88 -19.65
C GLU A 1005 31.45 -7.66 -18.79
N LEU A 1006 30.89 -7.91 -17.60
CA LEU A 1006 30.44 -6.88 -16.65
C LEU A 1006 31.53 -5.87 -16.33
N ILE A 1007 32.77 -6.33 -16.12
CA ILE A 1007 33.94 -5.47 -15.82
C ILE A 1007 34.21 -4.45 -16.96
N THR A 1008 33.79 -4.75 -18.18
CA THR A 1008 34.14 -3.97 -19.37
C THR A 1008 33.00 -3.15 -19.96
N TRP A 1009 31.77 -3.33 -19.46
CA TRP A 1009 30.57 -2.66 -20.00
C TRP A 1009 30.63 -1.13 -20.04
N PRO A 1010 31.15 -0.42 -19.02
CA PRO A 1010 31.21 1.03 -19.07
C PRO A 1010 32.02 1.55 -20.26
N TYR A 1011 33.12 0.88 -20.61
CA TYR A 1011 33.98 1.25 -21.73
C TYR A 1011 33.31 0.97 -23.08
N ILE A 1012 32.66 -0.19 -23.21
CA ILE A 1012 31.95 -0.57 -24.44
C ILE A 1012 30.75 0.34 -24.70
N ALA A 1013 29.93 0.60 -23.68
CA ALA A 1013 28.79 1.51 -23.80
C ALA A 1013 29.24 2.92 -24.17
N SER A 1014 30.37 3.37 -23.62
CA SER A 1014 30.97 4.67 -23.93
C SER A 1014 31.52 4.77 -25.35
N ALA A 1015 32.24 3.74 -25.78
CA ALA A 1015 32.75 3.55 -27.13
C ALA A 1015 31.64 3.60 -28.18
N VAL A 1016 30.53 2.89 -27.94
CA VAL A 1016 29.43 2.77 -28.89
C VAL A 1016 28.58 4.05 -28.97
N ASN A 1017 28.51 4.83 -27.88
CA ASN A 1017 27.80 6.10 -27.84
C ASN A 1017 28.67 7.32 -28.23
N CYS A 1018 29.81 7.10 -28.91
CA CYS A 1018 30.69 8.16 -29.44
C CYS A 1018 31.22 9.15 -28.39
N MET A 1019 31.41 8.71 -27.13
CA MET A 1019 32.05 9.56 -26.13
C MET A 1019 33.57 9.61 -26.32
N PRO A 1020 34.25 10.72 -25.99
CA PRO A 1020 35.71 10.80 -26.08
C PRO A 1020 36.37 9.75 -25.18
N LEU A 1021 37.23 8.91 -25.75
CA LEU A 1021 38.01 7.92 -25.01
C LEU A 1021 39.50 8.26 -25.09
N GLU A 1022 40.13 8.44 -23.94
CA GLU A 1022 41.59 8.52 -23.81
C GLU A 1022 42.24 7.14 -24.07
N ASP A 1023 43.53 7.12 -24.41
CA ASP A 1023 44.27 5.91 -24.84
C ASP A 1023 44.14 4.74 -23.85
N THR A 1024 44.13 5.02 -22.55
CA THR A 1024 43.98 4.02 -21.48
C THR A 1024 42.58 3.38 -21.45
N ALA A 1025 41.51 4.14 -21.70
CA ALA A 1025 40.15 3.61 -21.78
C ALA A 1025 39.92 2.83 -23.09
N GLN A 1026 40.60 3.18 -24.19
CA GLN A 1026 40.52 2.43 -25.45
C GLN A 1026 41.08 1.00 -25.33
N VAL A 1027 42.12 0.78 -24.50
CA VAL A 1027 42.63 -0.57 -24.20
C VAL A 1027 41.55 -1.45 -23.56
N TRP A 1028 40.70 -0.87 -22.70
CA TRP A 1028 39.60 -1.58 -22.06
C TRP A 1028 38.42 -1.88 -22.98
N VAL A 1029 38.22 -1.06 -24.02
CA VAL A 1029 37.30 -1.40 -25.13
C VAL A 1029 37.78 -2.68 -25.81
N GLY A 1030 39.06 -2.78 -26.18
CA GLY A 1030 39.63 -4.00 -26.75
C GLY A 1030 39.45 -5.24 -25.85
N LYS A 1031 39.73 -5.09 -24.54
CA LYS A 1031 39.51 -6.16 -23.55
C LYS A 1031 38.03 -6.58 -23.45
N GLY A 1032 37.09 -5.64 -23.58
CA GLY A 1032 35.66 -5.92 -23.55
C GLY A 1032 35.14 -6.63 -24.80
N LEU A 1033 35.61 -6.22 -25.98
CA LEU A 1033 35.26 -6.90 -27.24
C LEU A 1033 35.76 -8.35 -27.24
N GLN A 1034 36.95 -8.58 -26.69
CA GLN A 1034 37.49 -9.93 -26.50
C GLN A 1034 36.63 -10.76 -25.53
N ALA A 1035 36.16 -10.18 -24.42
CA ALA A 1035 35.26 -10.87 -23.47
C ALA A 1035 33.91 -11.24 -24.11
N HIS A 1036 33.34 -10.36 -24.94
CA HIS A 1036 32.13 -10.64 -25.69
C HIS A 1036 32.33 -11.71 -26.77
N LEU A 1037 33.51 -11.78 -27.41
CA LEU A 1037 33.86 -12.88 -28.31
C LEU A 1037 33.95 -14.22 -27.57
N GLU A 1038 34.64 -14.25 -26.43
CA GLU A 1038 34.77 -15.44 -25.57
C GLU A 1038 33.41 -15.98 -25.15
N ARG A 1039 32.45 -15.11 -24.79
CA ARG A 1039 31.06 -15.48 -24.54
C ARG A 1039 30.43 -16.26 -25.70
N LEU A 1040 30.59 -15.76 -26.93
CA LEU A 1040 29.99 -16.40 -28.11
C LEU A 1040 30.64 -17.76 -28.39
N GLU A 1041 31.95 -17.88 -28.22
CA GLU A 1041 32.66 -19.14 -28.43
C GLU A 1041 32.36 -20.18 -27.33
N VAL A 1042 32.24 -19.77 -26.05
CA VAL A 1042 31.85 -20.68 -24.95
C VAL A 1042 30.46 -21.27 -25.19
N ASN A 1043 29.52 -20.43 -25.61
CA ASN A 1043 28.13 -20.86 -25.82
C ASN A 1043 27.93 -21.65 -27.13
N ARG A 1044 28.96 -21.71 -27.99
CA ARG A 1044 28.90 -22.41 -29.28
C ARG A 1044 28.86 -23.93 -29.16
N THR A 1045 29.45 -24.51 -28.12
CA THR A 1045 29.58 -25.97 -27.97
C THR A 1045 28.44 -26.59 -27.18
N GLY A 1046 27.77 -25.86 -26.27
CA GLY A 1046 26.72 -26.41 -25.39
C GLY A 1046 25.27 -26.02 -25.73
N TYR A 1047 25.03 -25.36 -26.86
CA TYR A 1047 23.72 -24.73 -27.09
C TYR A 1047 22.55 -25.69 -27.31
N TYR A 1048 22.77 -27.00 -27.48
CA TYR A 1048 21.70 -27.99 -27.67
C TYR A 1048 21.22 -28.60 -26.35
N HIS A 1049 21.87 -28.31 -25.22
CA HIS A 1049 21.39 -28.77 -23.91
C HIS A 1049 20.10 -28.01 -23.55
N ARG A 1050 19.03 -28.75 -23.24
CA ARG A 1050 17.74 -28.22 -22.77
C ARG A 1050 17.74 -28.19 -21.24
N HIS A 1051 18.36 -27.18 -20.63
CA HIS A 1051 18.35 -26.99 -19.16
C HIS A 1051 17.94 -25.58 -18.78
N HIS A 1052 17.65 -25.33 -17.50
CA HIS A 1052 17.21 -24.02 -16.99
C HIS A 1052 18.13 -22.85 -17.40
N GLY A 1053 19.44 -23.09 -17.57
CA GLY A 1053 20.42 -22.09 -17.98
C GLY A 1053 20.42 -21.73 -19.47
N THR A 1054 19.75 -22.52 -20.31
CA THR A 1054 19.70 -22.32 -21.78
C THR A 1054 19.07 -20.97 -22.14
N TRP A 1055 18.09 -20.49 -21.39
CA TRP A 1055 17.46 -19.19 -21.63
C TRP A 1055 18.38 -18.01 -21.34
N LEU A 1056 19.16 -18.11 -20.26
CA LEU A 1056 20.16 -17.11 -19.93
C LEU A 1056 21.27 -17.08 -20.98
N MET A 1057 21.70 -18.25 -21.47
CA MET A 1057 22.68 -18.40 -22.54
C MET A 1057 22.21 -17.74 -23.85
N ILE A 1058 20.97 -18.01 -24.30
CA ILE A 1058 20.40 -17.42 -25.53
C ILE A 1058 20.38 -15.89 -25.43
N ARG A 1059 19.89 -15.35 -24.31
CA ARG A 1059 19.78 -13.89 -24.09
C ARG A 1059 21.14 -13.20 -24.03
N THR A 1060 22.10 -13.79 -23.31
CA THR A 1060 23.44 -13.22 -23.15
C THR A 1060 24.25 -13.28 -24.45
N SER A 1061 24.13 -14.38 -25.23
CA SER A 1061 24.79 -14.51 -26.53
C SER A 1061 24.23 -13.53 -27.55
N ALA A 1062 22.90 -13.37 -27.61
CA ALA A 1062 22.27 -12.39 -28.48
C ALA A 1062 22.72 -10.96 -28.15
N ARG A 1063 22.85 -10.63 -26.85
CA ARG A 1063 23.35 -9.33 -26.40
C ARG A 1063 24.78 -9.07 -26.88
N SER A 1064 25.67 -10.04 -26.68
CA SER A 1064 27.08 -9.90 -27.08
C SER A 1064 27.25 -9.84 -28.60
N ALA A 1065 26.42 -10.55 -29.37
CA ALA A 1065 26.38 -10.43 -30.83
C ALA A 1065 25.94 -9.02 -31.28
N CYS A 1066 24.89 -8.45 -30.67
CA CYS A 1066 24.46 -7.07 -30.93
C CYS A 1066 25.57 -6.04 -30.62
N ILE A 1067 26.31 -6.23 -29.53
CA ILE A 1067 27.41 -5.34 -29.13
C ILE A 1067 28.55 -5.36 -30.16
N LEU A 1068 28.99 -6.54 -30.62
CA LEU A 1068 30.05 -6.65 -31.63
C LEU A 1068 29.63 -6.01 -32.96
N LEU A 1069 28.37 -6.22 -33.38
CA LEU A 1069 27.81 -5.59 -34.58
C LEU A 1069 27.68 -4.07 -34.44
N ALA A 1070 27.34 -3.55 -33.26
CA ALA A 1070 27.30 -2.12 -32.99
C ALA A 1070 28.68 -1.47 -33.15
N VAL A 1071 29.73 -2.14 -32.65
CA VAL A 1071 31.12 -1.65 -32.72
C VAL A 1071 31.65 -1.70 -34.15
N GLN A 1072 31.30 -2.70 -34.96
CA GLN A 1072 31.64 -2.73 -36.39
C GLN A 1072 31.12 -1.51 -37.15
N ARG A 1073 30.00 -0.93 -36.68
CA ARG A 1073 29.37 0.26 -37.26
C ARG A 1073 29.88 1.57 -36.65
N SER A 1074 30.79 1.52 -35.69
CA SER A 1074 31.36 2.71 -35.04
C SER A 1074 32.75 3.05 -35.60
N SER A 1075 33.32 4.17 -35.13
CA SER A 1075 34.70 4.57 -35.42
C SER A 1075 35.76 3.63 -34.82
N LEU A 1076 35.36 2.64 -34.01
CA LEU A 1076 36.23 1.74 -33.26
C LEU A 1076 36.28 0.32 -33.85
N ARG A 1077 35.78 0.13 -35.07
CA ARG A 1077 35.79 -1.17 -35.78
C ARG A 1077 37.17 -1.83 -35.86
N ASP A 1078 38.25 -1.04 -35.87
CA ASP A 1078 39.63 -1.54 -35.93
C ASP A 1078 40.06 -2.24 -34.62
N LEU A 1079 39.29 -2.09 -33.53
CA LEU A 1079 39.51 -2.78 -32.26
C LEU A 1079 38.82 -4.15 -32.19
N LEU A 1080 38.02 -4.53 -33.20
CA LEU A 1080 37.32 -5.81 -33.19
C LEU A 1080 38.31 -7.00 -33.25
N PRO A 1081 38.18 -8.00 -32.37
CA PRO A 1081 39.06 -9.16 -32.37
C PRO A 1081 38.98 -9.97 -33.66
N ALA A 1082 40.06 -10.66 -34.03
CA ALA A 1082 40.01 -11.63 -35.11
C ALA A 1082 38.93 -12.69 -34.86
N ALA A 1083 38.29 -13.21 -35.91
CA ALA A 1083 37.20 -14.18 -35.86
C ALA A 1083 35.84 -13.69 -35.29
N TRP A 1084 35.69 -12.42 -34.90
CA TRP A 1084 34.40 -11.89 -34.38
C TRP A 1084 33.21 -12.17 -35.34
N LYS A 1085 33.43 -12.00 -36.65
CA LYS A 1085 32.39 -12.22 -37.68
C LYS A 1085 31.91 -13.67 -37.71
N GLN A 1086 32.84 -14.62 -37.56
CA GLN A 1086 32.55 -16.06 -37.55
C GLN A 1086 31.80 -16.47 -36.28
N ALA A 1087 32.13 -15.87 -35.13
CA ALA A 1087 31.46 -16.12 -33.86
C ALA A 1087 30.02 -15.57 -33.82
N VAL A 1088 29.82 -14.36 -34.38
CA VAL A 1088 28.47 -13.79 -34.56
C VAL A 1088 27.65 -14.67 -35.51
N GLU A 1089 28.22 -15.11 -36.64
CA GLU A 1089 27.53 -16.03 -37.56
C GLU A 1089 27.13 -17.35 -36.89
N ALA A 1090 28.01 -17.93 -36.08
CA ALA A 1090 27.73 -19.15 -35.32
C ALA A 1090 26.61 -18.92 -34.28
N THR A 1091 26.60 -17.77 -33.62
CA THR A 1091 25.56 -17.39 -32.66
C THR A 1091 24.21 -17.23 -33.34
N VAL A 1092 24.15 -16.61 -34.52
CA VAL A 1092 22.89 -16.49 -35.26
C VAL A 1092 22.34 -17.85 -35.65
N LYS A 1093 23.20 -18.80 -36.09
CA LYS A 1093 22.81 -20.20 -36.34
C LYS A 1093 22.32 -20.92 -35.08
N MET A 1094 22.91 -20.64 -33.92
CA MET A 1094 22.40 -21.12 -32.62
C MET A 1094 20.99 -20.58 -32.34
N LEU A 1095 20.73 -19.30 -32.59
CA LEU A 1095 19.39 -18.71 -32.38
C LEU A 1095 18.37 -19.30 -33.37
N GLU A 1096 18.77 -19.62 -34.61
CA GLU A 1096 17.94 -20.35 -35.60
C GLU A 1096 17.52 -21.72 -35.09
N PHE A 1097 18.42 -22.45 -34.41
CA PHE A 1097 18.10 -23.75 -33.83
C PHE A 1097 16.94 -23.65 -32.81
N TRP A 1098 16.93 -22.60 -32.00
CA TRP A 1098 15.93 -22.40 -30.94
C TRP A 1098 14.68 -21.66 -31.40
N GLN A 1099 14.64 -21.12 -32.63
CA GLN A 1099 13.58 -20.20 -33.05
C GLN A 1099 12.17 -20.81 -33.12
N ALA A 1100 12.07 -22.14 -33.23
CA ALA A 1100 10.80 -22.87 -33.19
C ALA A 1100 10.26 -23.00 -31.76
N GLU A 1101 11.13 -22.89 -30.75
CA GLU A 1101 10.80 -23.08 -29.34
C GLU A 1101 10.67 -21.75 -28.59
N VAL A 1102 11.11 -20.63 -29.20
CA VAL A 1102 11.12 -19.31 -28.56
C VAL A 1102 10.45 -18.26 -29.43
N GLU A 1103 9.33 -17.74 -28.93
CA GLU A 1103 8.64 -16.61 -29.53
C GLU A 1103 9.56 -15.36 -29.57
N GLY A 1104 9.57 -14.66 -30.71
CA GLY A 1104 10.41 -13.49 -30.94
C GLY A 1104 11.85 -13.77 -31.41
N LEU A 1105 12.36 -15.00 -31.23
CA LEU A 1105 13.73 -15.35 -31.62
C LEU A 1105 13.95 -15.38 -33.13
N ALA A 1106 12.91 -15.76 -33.90
CA ALA A 1106 12.95 -15.70 -35.36
C ALA A 1106 13.11 -14.26 -35.90
N ALA A 1107 12.50 -13.27 -35.23
CA ALA A 1107 12.65 -11.87 -35.61
C ALA A 1107 14.04 -11.34 -35.25
N LEU A 1108 14.58 -11.72 -34.08
CA LEU A 1108 15.91 -11.33 -33.65
C LEU A 1108 16.99 -11.92 -34.55
N THR A 1109 16.82 -13.17 -34.96
CA THR A 1109 17.70 -13.86 -35.91
C THR A 1109 17.75 -13.14 -37.26
N ARG A 1110 16.59 -12.76 -37.82
CA ARG A 1110 16.52 -11.98 -39.07
C ARG A 1110 17.23 -10.63 -38.94
N PHE A 1111 17.04 -9.95 -37.80
CA PHE A 1111 17.70 -8.67 -37.52
C PHE A 1111 19.22 -8.81 -37.46
N LEU A 1112 19.74 -9.82 -36.76
CA LEU A 1112 21.18 -10.08 -36.67
C LEU A 1112 21.79 -10.48 -38.02
N TRP A 1113 21.11 -11.31 -38.82
CA TRP A 1113 21.54 -11.63 -40.18
C TRP A 1113 21.64 -10.38 -41.07
N HIS A 1114 20.65 -9.49 -40.98
CA HIS A 1114 20.66 -8.24 -41.73
C HIS A 1114 21.87 -7.37 -41.36
N LEU A 1115 22.11 -7.17 -40.06
CA LEU A 1115 23.28 -6.43 -39.57
C LEU A 1115 24.59 -7.07 -40.04
N LEU A 1116 24.70 -8.41 -39.98
CA LEU A 1116 25.89 -9.16 -40.37
C LEU A 1116 26.16 -9.11 -41.90
N SER A 1117 25.11 -9.14 -42.72
CA SER A 1117 25.22 -9.05 -44.19
C SER A 1117 25.68 -7.68 -44.69
N ASN A 1118 25.47 -6.62 -43.89
CA ASN A 1118 25.90 -5.25 -44.20
C ASN A 1118 27.32 -4.93 -43.68
N VAL A 1119 28.06 -5.94 -43.21
CA VAL A 1119 29.46 -5.85 -42.82
C VAL A 1119 30.33 -6.04 -44.06
N GLY A 1120 30.71 -4.92 -44.69
CA GLY A 1120 31.66 -4.85 -45.81
C GLY A 1120 33.04 -5.41 -45.46
#